data_AF-A0A1Q3EJA5-F1
#
_entry.id   AF-A0A1Q3EJA5-F1
#
_cell.length_a   1.000
_cell.length_b   1.000
_cell.length_c   1.000
_cell.angle_alpha   90.00
_cell.angle_beta   90.00
_cell.angle_gamma   90.00
#
_symmetry.space_group_name_H-M   'P 1'
#
loop_
_entity.id
_entity.type
_entity.pdbx_description
1 polymer ?
#
loop_
_entity_poly.entity_id
_entity_poly.type
_entity_poly.pdbx_seq_one_letter_code
_entity_poly.pdbx_strand_id
1 'polypeptide(L)'
;MSRTLYFVAASRNQESLVFSQSEIDVDPELSITQLQKALVNQYYPDSTAFTAVIYQQKHPVELDPDQSGSAMPPTKPELASEALDIVSELKNDFTKYVRNVVDGKPPSVLAQSKEYNDNQGAPDTAVLDGRYAQDGPSTVAPPIELYHPVFGAFMQRCRTSDIEIPEGILRDTASLLRSVSRIAVKEAPRDAQTRKILADILGVGLERITNSDKTSPDFMSVTPTPLNVNGACIISEIKSELGSGGSDPSRQSALSYARFYCRPERAQVREVSCCPTFLIGLAGPWIVIMGAVLTSRTIVQRLSAYEWLGCSRMFDDEQVHRIAHVLYALRLSLVELNEYYAHLSSPVVEPGHIPPRFCPSISSFSIRETKIPFVYAYPLQHNPASVTFKATRTDTKESVVIKFVRQYGHDVHQLMAAHGLAPKLLSFSPLGELYGNLNLVAMEFIEGKTLHDAYDISQPLPDSVKNSVRKGLDLLNKEGFVFGDLRRPNVMLADGDEPAEKRIRFVDFDWAEKDGEMRYPFHISSVRGSNDLFKWTVLSLPWMTFHKPSNKFDYPFATFSPLHSLSPSLYGHSSHRFSQYSPDGSRNTSALKQFSLCLMISKLRLCAPSPPSFNMLVLCPEQLRRITMPYENQTVLQGPQNAVTSLAFSAKVRLLAAAGPGGANVWDLQTRQSIPLTSRQAGAPQPETTVYLAAAWSYFMEISGHILLLGSWDGSVQLWDYMSERSMLESIRKPVYHTSSGQVVSLDTLSAQGELKKKFSIALEDGFLAKTVRFDTTTGNIYAFAMQGGKIACLDNHTGNTAWIKHAGPRSMSPALVLEIKRKARHWIEQYMTLEWTRDGTMKRVEDPSVLEEDDKKVFNKKLESDIVTIGQKIEGGSNNFGIWTVIDYKGHPRDDLIMKVLPERGPRSYGEAKALRMMHLLVDSGETRVPAFSTKGDKDLNSDLEGMSSQSDFYPVVIMKKKKGVLLKETQIYKTATPKEQLALDEQVVDWSCKIAAKDAVTSKVYHNDNNLNNALVTIIDGTIAELELVDYGPPDTYIVIREIEEEKLYKMCKSMMNKHLKRVPGSLGRP
;
A
#
# COMPACT_ATOMS: atom_id res chain seq x y z
N MET A 1 35.32 37.02 -20.68
CA MET A 1 35.89 35.75 -20.18
C MET A 1 35.26 34.60 -20.94
N SER A 2 36.06 33.73 -21.56
CA SER A 2 35.59 32.61 -22.38
C SER A 2 35.47 31.32 -21.58
N ARG A 3 34.24 31.05 -21.13
CA ARG A 3 33.47 29.80 -21.40
C ARG A 3 34.25 28.55 -21.88
N THR A 4 34.08 27.30 -21.41
CA THR A 4 33.30 26.64 -20.31
C THR A 4 33.72 25.12 -20.22
N LEU A 5 33.21 24.28 -19.27
CA LEU A 5 32.83 22.81 -19.37
C LEU A 5 33.70 21.71 -18.66
N TYR A 6 33.40 20.37 -18.61
CA TYR A 6 32.45 19.38 -19.25
C TYR A 6 32.18 18.12 -18.31
N PHE A 7 31.59 16.92 -18.58
CA PHE A 7 30.99 16.16 -19.73
C PHE A 7 30.00 15.01 -19.29
N VAL A 8 29.33 14.25 -20.21
CA VAL A 8 28.52 13.01 -19.95
C VAL A 8 28.44 12.06 -21.16
N ALA A 9 28.75 10.75 -21.04
CA ALA A 9 28.68 9.74 -22.13
C ALA A 9 27.94 8.41 -21.77
N ALA A 10 27.66 7.53 -22.77
CA ALA A 10 27.12 6.16 -22.60
C ALA A 10 27.30 5.21 -23.82
N SER A 11 26.87 3.93 -23.72
CA SER A 11 27.01 2.90 -24.78
C SER A 11 25.73 2.08 -25.06
N ARG A 12 25.68 1.39 -26.22
CA ARG A 12 24.52 0.68 -26.82
C ARG A 12 24.78 -0.81 -27.07
N ASN A 13 25.52 -1.48 -26.16
CA ASN A 13 26.20 -2.78 -26.30
C ASN A 13 27.48 -2.68 -27.17
N GLN A 14 28.59 -3.38 -26.88
CA GLN A 14 29.04 -4.13 -25.69
C GLN A 14 30.32 -3.45 -25.17
N GLU A 15 30.61 -3.25 -23.88
CA GLU A 15 29.85 -3.57 -22.66
C GLU A 15 30.03 -2.43 -21.60
N SER A 16 28.91 -1.80 -21.23
CA SER A 16 28.70 -0.74 -20.22
C SER A 16 29.49 0.59 -20.29
N LEU A 17 28.74 1.69 -20.17
CA LEU A 17 29.14 3.02 -19.64
C LEU A 17 27.88 3.90 -19.47
N VAL A 18 27.76 4.64 -18.36
CA VAL A 18 26.94 5.86 -18.20
C VAL A 18 27.55 6.72 -17.07
N PHE A 19 27.59 8.04 -17.21
CA PHE A 19 28.14 8.97 -16.21
C PHE A 19 27.17 10.08 -15.74
N SER A 20 27.49 10.71 -14.61
CA SER A 20 26.89 11.98 -14.16
C SER A 20 27.79 12.69 -13.14
N GLN A 21 27.86 14.02 -13.23
CA GLN A 21 28.60 14.89 -12.33
C GLN A 21 27.70 16.00 -11.79
N SER A 22 27.89 16.38 -10.52
CA SER A 22 27.36 17.61 -9.95
C SER A 22 28.40 18.74 -10.05
N GLU A 23 27.95 19.93 -10.45
CA GLU A 23 28.76 21.15 -10.38
C GLU A 23 29.05 21.54 -8.93
N ILE A 24 30.21 22.19 -8.71
CA ILE A 24 30.64 22.70 -7.42
C ILE A 24 31.17 24.13 -7.64
N ASP A 25 30.66 25.11 -6.89
CA ASP A 25 31.21 26.47 -6.93
C ASP A 25 32.63 26.47 -6.33
N VAL A 26 33.63 26.65 -7.19
CA VAL A 26 35.02 26.92 -6.83
C VAL A 26 35.60 27.96 -7.80
N ASP A 27 36.45 28.85 -7.29
CA ASP A 27 37.06 29.93 -8.07
C ASP A 27 38.03 29.36 -9.14
N PRO A 28 37.88 29.73 -10.43
CA PRO A 28 38.69 29.20 -11.53
C PRO A 28 40.14 29.69 -11.56
N GLU A 29 40.54 30.69 -10.75
CA GLU A 29 41.94 31.11 -10.64
C GLU A 29 42.76 30.28 -9.62
N LEU A 30 42.12 29.33 -8.93
CA LEU A 30 42.81 28.45 -7.97
C LEU A 30 43.68 27.39 -8.65
N SER A 31 44.93 27.27 -8.20
CA SER A 31 45.77 26.11 -8.52
C SER A 31 45.14 24.79 -8.04
N ILE A 32 45.50 23.66 -8.64
CA ILE A 32 44.96 22.33 -8.28
C ILE A 32 45.02 22.07 -6.77
N THR A 33 46.14 22.40 -6.12
CA THR A 33 46.32 22.24 -4.66
C THR A 33 45.42 23.16 -3.82
N GLN A 34 45.06 24.34 -4.31
CA GLN A 34 44.09 25.24 -3.67
C GLN A 34 42.66 24.75 -3.91
N LEU A 35 42.33 24.29 -5.12
CA LEU A 35 41.02 23.73 -5.47
C LEU A 35 40.74 22.45 -4.68
N GLN A 36 41.73 21.54 -4.53
CA GLN A 36 41.64 20.38 -3.65
C GLN A 36 41.35 20.77 -2.20
N LYS A 37 42.04 21.79 -1.65
CA LYS A 37 41.78 22.29 -0.29
C LYS A 37 40.40 22.93 -0.14
N ALA A 38 39.94 23.70 -1.14
CA ALA A 38 38.61 24.29 -1.15
C ALA A 38 37.53 23.19 -1.15
N LEU A 39 37.66 22.18 -2.02
CA LEU A 39 36.73 21.05 -2.11
C LEU A 39 36.69 20.21 -0.83
N VAL A 40 37.83 19.97 -0.17
CA VAL A 40 37.83 19.30 1.14
C VAL A 40 37.07 20.14 2.17
N ASN A 41 37.47 21.41 2.36
CA ASN A 41 36.89 22.30 3.37
C ASN A 41 35.39 22.59 3.16
N GLN A 42 34.89 22.54 1.92
CA GLN A 42 33.49 22.83 1.56
C GLN A 42 32.53 21.67 1.88
N TYR A 43 33.04 20.44 2.01
CA TYR A 43 32.22 19.24 2.23
C TYR A 43 32.52 18.50 3.54
N TYR A 44 33.79 18.43 3.97
CA TYR A 44 34.21 17.70 5.18
C TYR A 44 35.34 18.46 5.91
N PRO A 45 35.04 19.20 7.01
CA PRO A 45 36.06 19.92 7.76
C PRO A 45 36.94 19.02 8.64
N ASP A 46 36.46 17.82 8.99
CA ASP A 46 37.16 16.85 9.84
C ASP A 46 37.74 15.69 8.99
N SER A 47 39.01 15.36 9.23
CA SER A 47 39.77 14.42 8.41
C SER A 47 39.42 12.95 8.71
N THR A 48 38.42 12.41 8.03
CA THR A 48 38.09 10.97 8.02
C THR A 48 38.67 10.27 6.79
N ALA A 49 39.06 8.99 6.93
CA ALA A 49 39.70 8.23 5.84
C ALA A 49 38.68 7.66 4.85
N PHE A 50 39.10 7.40 3.60
CA PHE A 50 38.31 6.62 2.64
C PHE A 50 37.89 5.30 3.28
N THR A 51 36.58 5.16 3.54
CA THR A 51 36.01 4.09 4.37
C THR A 51 34.70 3.65 3.72
N ALA A 52 34.73 2.55 2.97
CA ALA A 52 33.56 1.97 2.33
C ALA A 52 33.10 0.71 3.09
N VAL A 53 31.86 0.69 3.58
CA VAL A 53 31.30 -0.36 4.45
C VAL A 53 30.37 -1.27 3.66
N ILE A 54 30.64 -2.59 3.62
CA ILE A 54 29.85 -3.59 2.88
C ILE A 54 28.85 -4.30 3.80
N TYR A 55 27.62 -4.56 3.35
CA TYR A 55 26.59 -5.33 4.07
C TYR A 55 25.93 -6.43 3.22
N GLN A 56 25.37 -7.48 3.85
CA GLN A 56 24.68 -8.62 3.20
C GLN A 56 23.30 -8.94 3.81
N GLN A 57 22.34 -9.37 2.98
CA GLN A 57 20.93 -9.62 3.36
C GLN A 57 20.67 -11.01 4.01
N LYS A 58 19.70 -11.09 4.94
CA LYS A 58 19.18 -12.37 5.53
C LYS A 58 17.98 -12.95 4.77
N HIS A 59 17.82 -14.27 4.81
CA HIS A 59 16.71 -15.03 4.21
C HIS A 59 15.73 -15.60 5.25
N PRO A 60 14.41 -15.64 4.98
CA PRO A 60 13.39 -16.24 5.85
C PRO A 60 13.20 -17.75 5.58
N VAL A 61 12.43 -18.41 6.46
CA VAL A 61 12.07 -19.85 6.41
C VAL A 61 10.61 -19.99 5.99
N GLU A 62 10.28 -21.04 5.22
CA GLU A 62 8.93 -21.34 4.73
C GLU A 62 8.15 -22.26 5.70
N LEU A 63 6.82 -22.20 5.66
CA LEU A 63 5.88 -23.04 6.44
C LEU A 63 4.77 -23.58 5.54
N ASP A 64 4.23 -24.74 5.92
CA ASP A 64 3.45 -25.65 5.06
C ASP A 64 1.92 -25.42 5.16
N PRO A 65 1.17 -25.23 4.04
CA PRO A 65 -0.26 -24.91 4.09
C PRO A 65 -1.17 -26.02 3.53
N ASP A 66 -1.75 -26.85 4.39
CA ASP A 66 -2.82 -27.78 4.00
C ASP A 66 -3.84 -28.06 5.12
N GLN A 67 -5.04 -27.44 5.03
CA GLN A 67 -6.31 -28.09 5.42
C GLN A 67 -7.59 -27.26 5.17
N SER A 68 -8.65 -27.99 4.81
CA SER A 68 -10.08 -27.68 4.95
C SER A 68 -10.76 -26.70 3.97
N GLY A 69 -11.97 -27.07 3.59
CA GLY A 69 -12.96 -26.26 2.84
C GLY A 69 -14.31 -27.00 2.80
N SER A 70 -15.42 -26.28 2.69
CA SER A 70 -16.76 -26.84 2.46
C SER A 70 -17.70 -25.78 1.87
N ALA A 71 -18.80 -26.20 1.22
CA ALA A 71 -19.67 -25.34 0.40
C ALA A 71 -20.91 -24.79 1.15
N MET A 72 -21.52 -23.73 0.62
CA MET A 72 -22.68 -23.04 1.20
C MET A 72 -24.04 -23.39 0.55
N PRO A 73 -25.16 -23.41 1.31
CA PRO A 73 -26.53 -23.39 0.80
C PRO A 73 -27.07 -21.95 0.50
N PRO A 74 -28.27 -21.79 -0.10
CA PRO A 74 -28.72 -20.53 -0.70
C PRO A 74 -29.41 -19.51 0.26
N THR A 75 -29.65 -18.31 -0.29
CA THR A 75 -29.94 -17.02 0.36
C THR A 75 -31.35 -16.80 0.92
N LYS A 76 -31.46 -15.81 1.82
CA LYS A 76 -32.68 -15.20 2.38
C LYS A 76 -32.40 -13.71 2.74
N PRO A 77 -33.41 -12.86 3.04
CA PRO A 77 -33.33 -11.41 2.79
C PRO A 77 -32.33 -10.62 3.66
N GLU A 78 -31.53 -9.79 3.00
CA GLU A 78 -30.18 -9.36 3.44
C GLU A 78 -30.12 -8.48 4.70
N LEU A 79 -30.81 -7.33 4.74
CA LEU A 79 -30.61 -6.32 5.80
C LEU A 79 -30.97 -6.81 7.21
N ALA A 80 -31.94 -7.72 7.33
CA ALA A 80 -32.25 -8.35 8.61
C ALA A 80 -31.18 -9.40 8.99
N SER A 81 -30.64 -10.14 8.00
CA SER A 81 -29.55 -11.09 8.25
C SER A 81 -28.23 -10.42 8.59
N GLU A 82 -27.81 -9.33 7.92
CA GLU A 82 -26.54 -8.64 8.19
C GLU A 82 -26.46 -8.15 9.66
N ALA A 83 -27.55 -7.56 10.18
CA ALA A 83 -27.63 -7.14 11.58
C ALA A 83 -27.63 -8.32 12.56
N LEU A 84 -28.32 -9.42 12.22
CA LEU A 84 -28.30 -10.67 12.99
C LEU A 84 -26.92 -11.34 12.97
N ASP A 85 -26.18 -11.21 11.87
CA ASP A 85 -24.88 -11.84 11.65
C ASP A 85 -23.79 -11.11 12.45
N ILE A 86 -23.68 -9.77 12.36
CA ILE A 86 -22.79 -8.96 13.22
C ILE A 86 -23.00 -9.27 14.71
N VAL A 87 -24.27 -9.36 15.14
CA VAL A 87 -24.63 -9.65 16.53
C VAL A 87 -24.35 -11.11 16.93
N SER A 88 -24.36 -12.04 15.98
CA SER A 88 -24.01 -13.44 16.20
C SER A 88 -22.50 -13.66 16.19
N GLU A 89 -21.79 -13.05 15.24
CA GLU A 89 -20.33 -13.00 15.15
C GLU A 89 -19.71 -12.48 16.45
N LEU A 90 -20.13 -11.31 16.94
CA LEU A 90 -19.62 -10.76 18.22
C LEU A 90 -19.83 -11.69 19.42
N LYS A 91 -20.95 -12.44 19.46
CA LYS A 91 -21.23 -13.43 20.52
C LYS A 91 -20.41 -14.70 20.34
N ASN A 92 -20.19 -15.14 19.10
CA ASN A 92 -19.36 -16.29 18.76
C ASN A 92 -17.89 -16.01 19.08
N ASP A 93 -17.39 -14.84 18.69
CA ASP A 93 -16.02 -14.37 18.91
C ASP A 93 -15.72 -14.21 20.42
N PHE A 94 -16.66 -13.63 21.17
CA PHE A 94 -16.62 -13.62 22.64
C PHE A 94 -16.62 -15.03 23.24
N THR A 95 -17.48 -15.93 22.76
CA THR A 95 -17.56 -17.31 23.27
C THR A 95 -16.26 -18.09 22.99
N LYS A 96 -15.65 -17.85 21.83
CA LYS A 96 -14.35 -18.40 21.41
C LYS A 96 -13.21 -17.83 22.27
N TYR A 97 -13.21 -16.51 22.53
CA TYR A 97 -12.27 -15.85 23.45
C TYR A 97 -12.37 -16.40 24.88
N VAL A 98 -13.60 -16.47 25.45
CA VAL A 98 -13.84 -17.02 26.80
C VAL A 98 -13.35 -18.46 26.91
N ARG A 99 -13.65 -19.32 25.92
CA ARG A 99 -13.15 -20.70 25.87
C ARG A 99 -11.61 -20.73 25.87
N ASN A 100 -10.98 -20.04 24.94
CA ASN A 100 -9.53 -20.09 24.76
C ASN A 100 -8.76 -19.49 25.97
N VAL A 101 -9.33 -18.49 26.65
CA VAL A 101 -8.81 -17.94 27.92
C VAL A 101 -8.99 -18.92 29.10
N VAL A 102 -10.03 -19.76 29.08
CA VAL A 102 -10.27 -20.81 30.09
C VAL A 102 -9.34 -22.02 29.89
N ASP A 103 -9.17 -22.46 28.64
CA ASP A 103 -8.40 -23.65 28.26
C ASP A 103 -6.89 -23.37 28.12
N GLY A 104 -6.51 -22.10 27.96
CA GLY A 104 -5.11 -21.67 27.82
C GLY A 104 -4.22 -21.88 29.05
N LYS A 105 -2.93 -21.53 28.91
CA LYS A 105 -1.93 -21.63 29.98
C LYS A 105 -2.25 -20.67 31.15
N PRO A 106 -1.78 -20.93 32.39
CA PRO A 106 -1.98 -20.01 33.52
C PRO A 106 -1.40 -18.60 33.28
N PRO A 107 -1.97 -17.54 33.88
CA PRO A 107 -1.50 -16.15 33.70
C PRO A 107 -0.01 -15.94 34.00
N SER A 108 0.53 -16.59 35.03
CA SER A 108 1.95 -16.53 35.41
C SER A 108 2.91 -17.14 34.37
N VAL A 109 2.40 -18.03 33.50
CA VAL A 109 3.13 -18.57 32.35
C VAL A 109 2.92 -17.67 31.13
N LEU A 110 1.67 -17.30 30.82
CA LEU A 110 1.35 -16.41 29.69
C LEU A 110 1.98 -15.01 29.79
N ALA A 111 2.30 -14.53 30.99
CA ALA A 111 2.95 -13.24 31.19
C ALA A 111 4.46 -13.25 30.85
N GLN A 112 5.07 -14.42 30.66
CA GLN A 112 6.47 -14.53 30.23
C GLN A 112 6.63 -14.04 28.80
N SER A 113 7.74 -13.36 28.49
CA SER A 113 7.82 -12.56 27.25
C SER A 113 7.67 -13.34 25.93
N LYS A 114 8.00 -14.64 25.90
CA LYS A 114 7.69 -15.52 24.75
C LYS A 114 6.20 -15.84 24.68
N GLU A 115 5.67 -16.42 25.75
CA GLU A 115 4.27 -16.85 25.83
C GLU A 115 3.29 -15.68 25.62
N TYR A 116 3.66 -14.47 26.05
CA TYR A 116 2.91 -13.24 25.77
C TYR A 116 2.94 -12.89 24.28
N ASN A 117 4.11 -12.97 23.61
CA ASN A 117 4.19 -12.78 22.17
C ASN A 117 3.29 -13.79 21.43
N ASP A 118 3.33 -15.05 21.83
CA ASP A 118 2.56 -16.10 21.17
C ASP A 118 1.04 -15.90 21.41
N ASN A 119 0.64 -15.47 22.62
CA ASN A 119 -0.73 -15.08 22.97
C ASN A 119 -1.24 -13.86 22.17
N GLN A 120 -0.38 -12.85 21.98
CA GLN A 120 -0.67 -11.65 21.18
C GLN A 120 -0.54 -11.89 19.66
N GLY A 121 -0.07 -13.07 19.24
CA GLY A 121 -0.02 -13.49 17.84
C GLY A 121 -1.32 -14.17 17.38
N ALA A 122 -1.98 -14.91 18.27
CA ALA A 122 -3.24 -15.57 17.94
C ALA A 122 -4.44 -14.61 18.12
N PRO A 123 -5.32 -14.46 17.10
CA PRO A 123 -6.46 -13.54 17.19
C PRO A 123 -7.38 -13.87 18.36
N ASP A 124 -7.61 -15.15 18.66
CA ASP A 124 -8.60 -15.59 19.64
C ASP A 124 -8.18 -15.52 21.12
N THR A 125 -6.95 -15.06 21.40
CA THR A 125 -6.41 -14.95 22.78
C THR A 125 -5.80 -13.59 23.09
N ALA A 126 -5.53 -12.76 22.07
CA ALA A 126 -4.87 -11.47 22.25
C ALA A 126 -5.66 -10.54 23.19
N VAL A 127 -4.93 -9.90 24.11
CA VAL A 127 -5.43 -8.83 24.97
C VAL A 127 -5.24 -7.50 24.25
N LEU A 128 -6.24 -6.62 24.28
CA LEU A 128 -6.18 -5.33 23.61
C LEU A 128 -5.51 -4.28 24.53
N ASP A 129 -4.18 -4.41 24.71
CA ASP A 129 -3.32 -3.52 25.53
C ASP A 129 -2.36 -2.62 24.72
N GLY A 130 -2.50 -2.63 23.38
CA GLY A 130 -1.63 -1.92 22.45
C GLY A 130 -0.28 -2.60 22.16
N ARG A 131 0.03 -3.74 22.78
CA ARG A 131 1.24 -4.54 22.48
C ARG A 131 0.88 -5.66 21.52
N TYR A 132 1.69 -5.84 20.47
CA TYR A 132 1.41 -6.75 19.35
C TYR A 132 2.57 -7.73 19.15
N ALA A 133 2.28 -8.93 18.66
CA ALA A 133 3.28 -9.81 18.07
C ALA A 133 3.61 -9.33 16.65
N GLN A 134 4.81 -9.62 16.12
CA GLN A 134 5.31 -9.02 14.87
C GLN A 134 4.30 -9.09 13.70
N ASP A 135 3.64 -10.23 13.56
CA ASP A 135 2.72 -10.58 12.48
C ASP A 135 1.32 -10.97 13.04
N GLY A 136 1.00 -10.48 14.24
CA GLY A 136 -0.26 -10.74 14.94
C GLY A 136 -1.39 -9.73 14.64
N PRO A 137 -2.58 -9.91 15.25
CA PRO A 137 -3.70 -8.96 15.17
C PRO A 137 -3.34 -7.56 15.70
N SER A 138 -4.13 -6.56 15.28
CA SER A 138 -4.14 -5.25 15.96
C SER A 138 -4.68 -5.38 17.37
N THR A 139 -3.98 -4.82 18.35
CA THR A 139 -4.35 -4.86 19.78
C THR A 139 -4.70 -3.48 20.34
N VAL A 140 -5.04 -2.54 19.45
CA VAL A 140 -5.55 -1.20 19.78
C VAL A 140 -7.07 -1.26 19.97
N ALA A 141 -7.60 -0.53 20.97
CA ALA A 141 -9.02 -0.51 21.30
C ALA A 141 -9.50 0.91 21.71
N PRO A 142 -10.82 1.18 21.73
CA PRO A 142 -11.39 2.44 22.17
C PRO A 142 -11.00 2.80 23.61
N PRO A 143 -10.99 4.08 23.99
CA PRO A 143 -10.65 4.51 25.35
C PRO A 143 -11.62 3.92 26.39
N ILE A 144 -11.09 3.30 27.45
CA ILE A 144 -11.92 2.55 28.42
C ILE A 144 -12.88 3.42 29.23
N GLU A 145 -12.61 4.72 29.33
CA GLU A 145 -13.52 5.70 29.93
C GLU A 145 -14.89 5.72 29.24
N LEU A 146 -14.97 5.36 27.94
CA LEU A 146 -16.25 5.19 27.23
C LEU A 146 -17.09 4.07 27.84
N TYR A 147 -16.47 2.94 28.21
CA TYR A 147 -17.17 1.76 28.74
C TYR A 147 -17.55 1.89 30.22
N HIS A 148 -16.78 2.63 31.02
CA HIS A 148 -17.18 2.99 32.38
C HIS A 148 -16.56 4.33 32.83
N PRO A 149 -17.35 5.30 33.33
CA PRO A 149 -16.87 6.65 33.63
C PRO A 149 -15.84 6.72 34.76
N VAL A 150 -15.75 5.69 35.62
CA VAL A 150 -14.82 5.64 36.76
C VAL A 150 -13.35 5.78 36.36
N PHE A 151 -12.97 5.33 35.16
CA PHE A 151 -11.61 5.48 34.62
C PHE A 151 -11.34 6.94 34.20
N GLY A 152 -12.36 7.61 33.67
CA GLY A 152 -12.36 9.05 33.40
C GLY A 152 -12.24 9.87 34.69
N ALA A 153 -13.05 9.55 35.70
CA ALA A 153 -13.01 10.17 37.02
C ALA A 153 -11.64 9.99 37.69
N PHE A 154 -11.03 8.80 37.59
CA PHE A 154 -9.67 8.56 38.07
C PHE A 154 -8.64 9.44 37.34
N MET A 155 -8.69 9.49 36.00
CA MET A 155 -7.77 10.30 35.20
C MET A 155 -7.94 11.82 35.42
N GLN A 156 -9.15 12.28 35.70
CA GLN A 156 -9.43 13.66 36.08
C GLN A 156 -8.83 13.96 37.46
N ARG A 157 -9.14 13.14 38.48
CA ARG A 157 -8.63 13.30 39.85
C ARG A 157 -7.10 13.30 39.94
N CYS A 158 -6.43 12.49 39.12
CA CYS A 158 -4.95 12.48 39.02
C CYS A 158 -4.35 13.72 38.33
N ARG A 159 -5.17 14.68 37.87
CA ARG A 159 -4.75 15.94 37.25
C ARG A 159 -5.20 17.17 38.06
N THR A 160 -6.36 17.12 38.71
CA THR A 160 -6.87 18.24 39.52
C THR A 160 -6.14 18.33 40.86
N SER A 161 -5.61 19.52 41.17
CA SER A 161 -4.78 19.78 42.36
C SER A 161 -5.57 20.29 43.57
N ASP A 162 -6.89 20.13 43.58
CA ASP A 162 -7.85 20.61 44.59
C ASP A 162 -8.23 19.54 45.62
N ILE A 163 -7.87 18.28 45.38
CA ILE A 163 -8.17 17.15 46.27
C ILE A 163 -7.31 17.22 47.53
N GLU A 164 -7.91 17.61 48.65
CA GLU A 164 -7.27 17.54 49.97
C GLU A 164 -7.01 16.07 50.36
N ILE A 165 -5.74 15.71 50.52
CA ILE A 165 -5.30 14.35 50.87
C ILE A 165 -5.26 14.23 52.40
N PRO A 166 -6.02 13.31 53.03
CA PRO A 166 -6.01 13.15 54.48
C PRO A 166 -4.62 12.78 55.02
N GLU A 167 -4.20 13.36 56.15
CA GLU A 167 -2.83 13.24 56.67
C GLU A 167 -2.40 11.78 56.91
N GLY A 168 -3.35 10.90 57.30
CA GLY A 168 -3.09 9.46 57.42
C GLY A 168 -2.61 8.84 56.11
N ILE A 169 -3.21 9.20 54.97
CA ILE A 169 -2.82 8.71 53.64
C ILE A 169 -1.41 9.16 53.25
N LEU A 170 -1.01 10.37 53.64
CA LEU A 170 0.36 10.87 53.45
C LEU A 170 1.35 10.05 54.31
N ARG A 171 1.04 9.83 55.60
CA ARG A 171 1.88 9.04 56.53
C ARG A 171 2.02 7.58 56.10
N ASP A 172 0.95 6.97 55.61
CA ASP A 172 0.94 5.59 55.12
C ASP A 172 1.62 5.48 53.75
N THR A 173 1.45 6.46 52.86
CA THR A 173 2.20 6.52 51.59
C THR A 173 3.71 6.66 51.83
N ALA A 174 4.14 7.55 52.73
CA ALA A 174 5.54 7.63 53.12
C ALA A 174 6.07 6.31 53.72
N SER A 175 5.19 5.53 54.36
CA SER A 175 5.53 4.19 54.89
C SER A 175 5.58 3.11 53.80
N LEU A 176 4.72 3.21 52.76
CA LEU A 176 4.79 2.39 51.55
C LEU A 176 6.11 2.63 50.81
N LEU A 177 6.46 3.89 50.53
CA LEU A 177 7.72 4.30 49.89
C LEU A 177 8.94 3.72 50.64
N ARG A 178 9.00 3.88 51.97
CA ARG A 178 10.05 3.28 52.82
C ARG A 178 10.06 1.74 52.73
N SER A 179 8.90 1.09 52.74
CA SER A 179 8.79 -0.38 52.68
C SER A 179 9.30 -0.94 51.34
N VAL A 180 8.91 -0.32 50.22
CA VAL A 180 9.27 -0.78 48.87
C VAL A 180 10.63 -0.26 48.39
N SER A 181 11.26 0.66 49.11
CA SER A 181 12.68 1.02 48.89
C SER A 181 13.66 -0.11 49.27
N ARG A 182 13.22 -1.08 50.09
CA ARG A 182 14.04 -2.24 50.48
C ARG A 182 13.99 -3.32 49.39
N ILE A 183 15.14 -3.63 48.80
CA ILE A 183 15.31 -4.76 47.87
C ILE A 183 14.94 -6.08 48.56
N ALA A 184 14.10 -6.89 47.93
CA ALA A 184 13.64 -8.18 48.46
C ALA A 184 14.15 -9.36 47.61
N VAL A 185 15.05 -10.17 48.19
CA VAL A 185 15.67 -11.34 47.51
C VAL A 185 14.71 -12.55 47.42
N LYS A 186 13.52 -12.46 48.02
CA LYS A 186 12.43 -13.44 47.93
C LYS A 186 11.10 -12.70 47.83
N GLU A 187 10.15 -13.30 47.13
CA GLU A 187 8.82 -12.73 46.84
C GLU A 187 7.93 -12.67 48.11
N ALA A 188 7.81 -13.79 48.81
CA ALA A 188 6.92 -13.98 49.97
C ALA A 188 7.60 -13.71 51.35
N PRO A 189 8.20 -12.52 51.53
CA PRO A 189 7.87 -11.74 52.74
C PRO A 189 7.75 -10.22 52.48
N ARG A 190 7.77 -9.79 51.20
CA ARG A 190 7.49 -8.40 50.80
C ARG A 190 5.98 -8.17 50.71
N ASP A 191 5.27 -9.22 50.34
CA ASP A 191 3.83 -9.30 50.09
C ASP A 191 2.97 -8.83 51.27
N ALA A 192 3.09 -9.42 52.45
CA ALA A 192 2.15 -9.19 53.56
C ALA A 192 2.14 -7.74 54.08
N GLN A 193 3.33 -7.13 54.25
CA GLN A 193 3.44 -5.74 54.73
C GLN A 193 3.00 -4.73 53.65
N THR A 194 3.44 -4.92 52.40
CA THR A 194 3.09 -4.04 51.28
C THR A 194 1.58 -4.10 51.00
N ARG A 195 0.99 -5.30 50.99
CA ARG A 195 -0.45 -5.54 50.91
C ARG A 195 -1.22 -4.78 51.99
N LYS A 196 -0.77 -4.84 53.26
CA LYS A 196 -1.48 -4.16 54.34
C LYS A 196 -1.46 -2.64 54.15
N ILE A 197 -0.29 -2.04 53.94
CA ILE A 197 -0.17 -0.58 53.77
C ILE A 197 -0.97 -0.12 52.53
N LEU A 198 -0.94 -0.89 51.43
CA LEU A 198 -1.73 -0.58 50.24
C LEU A 198 -3.25 -0.72 50.48
N ALA A 199 -3.69 -1.70 51.26
CA ALA A 199 -5.09 -1.86 51.66
C ALA A 199 -5.57 -0.70 52.57
N ASP A 200 -4.75 -0.32 53.56
CA ASP A 200 -5.01 0.78 54.48
C ASP A 200 -5.13 2.12 53.70
N ILE A 201 -4.20 2.39 52.77
CA ILE A 201 -4.23 3.55 51.85
C ILE A 201 -5.48 3.53 50.96
N LEU A 202 -5.72 2.43 50.24
CA LEU A 202 -6.83 2.34 49.27
C LEU A 202 -8.21 2.20 49.95
N GLY A 203 -8.25 1.91 51.25
CA GLY A 203 -9.49 1.81 52.01
C GLY A 203 -10.32 0.56 51.70
N VAL A 204 -9.69 -0.51 51.21
CA VAL A 204 -10.36 -1.73 50.74
C VAL A 204 -9.69 -3.01 51.22
N GLY A 205 -10.47 -4.08 51.40
CA GLY A 205 -9.93 -5.40 51.64
C GLY A 205 -9.17 -5.92 50.41
N LEU A 206 -7.87 -6.17 50.56
CA LEU A 206 -7.06 -6.92 49.58
C LEU A 206 -6.95 -8.37 50.05
N GLU A 207 -7.47 -9.31 49.26
CA GLU A 207 -7.56 -10.74 49.56
C GLU A 207 -6.97 -11.60 48.45
N ARG A 208 -6.59 -12.85 48.77
CA ARG A 208 -6.18 -13.84 47.76
C ARG A 208 -7.33 -14.81 47.53
N ILE A 209 -7.98 -14.68 46.39
CA ILE A 209 -9.09 -15.55 45.97
C ILE A 209 -8.59 -16.46 44.85
N THR A 210 -8.84 -17.76 45.01
CA THR A 210 -8.41 -18.81 44.09
C THR A 210 -9.58 -19.25 43.21
N ASN A 211 -9.39 -19.23 41.89
CA ASN A 211 -10.36 -19.72 40.91
C ASN A 211 -10.46 -21.26 40.96
N SER A 212 -11.54 -21.82 40.41
CA SER A 212 -11.75 -23.28 40.30
C SER A 212 -10.59 -24.07 39.66
N ASP A 213 -9.81 -23.48 38.75
CA ASP A 213 -8.61 -24.11 38.15
C ASP A 213 -7.33 -24.01 39.00
N LYS A 214 -7.44 -23.53 40.24
CA LYS A 214 -6.33 -23.27 41.18
C LYS A 214 -5.42 -22.09 40.80
N THR A 215 -5.73 -21.31 39.75
CA THR A 215 -5.06 -20.02 39.54
C THR A 215 -5.59 -18.97 40.52
N SER A 216 -4.71 -18.10 41.00
CA SER A 216 -5.05 -16.94 41.82
C SER A 216 -4.11 -15.79 41.43
N PRO A 217 -4.60 -14.57 41.22
CA PRO A 217 -3.75 -13.39 41.29
C PRO A 217 -3.19 -13.24 42.71
N ASP A 218 -2.10 -12.50 42.90
CA ASP A 218 -1.52 -12.32 44.23
C ASP A 218 -2.54 -11.68 45.20
N PHE A 219 -3.18 -10.58 44.79
CA PHE A 219 -4.25 -9.92 45.56
C PHE A 219 -5.38 -9.41 44.66
N MET A 220 -6.61 -9.42 45.18
CA MET A 220 -7.79 -8.80 44.57
C MET A 220 -8.60 -8.06 45.63
N SER A 221 -9.42 -7.10 45.20
CA SER A 221 -10.52 -6.56 46.01
C SER A 221 -11.81 -6.79 45.26
N VAL A 222 -12.83 -7.31 45.94
CA VAL A 222 -14.08 -7.77 45.31
C VAL A 222 -15.31 -7.29 46.08
N THR A 223 -16.38 -7.03 45.34
CA THR A 223 -17.67 -6.57 45.87
C THR A 223 -18.76 -7.58 45.53
N PRO A 224 -19.56 -8.03 46.52
CA PRO A 224 -20.76 -8.84 46.26
C PRO A 224 -21.76 -8.08 45.39
N THR A 225 -22.32 -8.75 44.38
CA THR A 225 -23.38 -8.19 43.53
C THR A 225 -24.75 -8.80 43.88
N PRO A 226 -25.87 -8.15 43.50
CA PRO A 226 -27.22 -8.72 43.61
C PRO A 226 -27.42 -10.07 42.90
N LEU A 227 -26.46 -10.49 42.05
CA LEU A 227 -26.47 -11.76 41.33
C LEU A 227 -25.83 -12.92 42.11
N ASN A 228 -25.50 -12.73 43.40
CA ASN A 228 -24.80 -13.71 44.27
C ASN A 228 -23.41 -14.13 43.76
N VAL A 229 -22.78 -13.29 42.93
CA VAL A 229 -21.43 -13.48 42.39
C VAL A 229 -20.64 -12.20 42.57
N ASN A 230 -19.38 -12.29 43.01
CA ASN A 230 -18.56 -11.11 43.28
C ASN A 230 -17.97 -10.52 41.99
N GLY A 231 -18.07 -9.20 41.82
CA GLY A 231 -17.28 -8.43 40.86
C GLY A 231 -15.93 -8.04 41.47
N ALA A 232 -14.88 -7.92 40.66
CA ALA A 232 -13.56 -7.47 41.10
C ALA A 232 -13.36 -5.97 40.82
N CYS A 233 -13.04 -5.22 41.86
CA CYS A 233 -12.72 -3.79 41.79
C CYS A 233 -11.21 -3.57 41.64
N ILE A 234 -10.39 -4.44 42.25
CA ILE A 234 -8.94 -4.50 42.07
C ILE A 234 -8.52 -5.91 41.67
N ILE A 235 -7.60 -6.03 40.70
CA ILE A 235 -6.76 -7.21 40.52
C ILE A 235 -5.28 -6.78 40.51
N SER A 236 -4.48 -7.35 41.40
CA SER A 236 -3.08 -6.97 41.62
C SER A 236 -2.15 -8.16 41.49
N GLU A 237 -1.01 -7.93 40.84
CA GLU A 237 0.11 -8.88 40.78
C GLU A 237 1.37 -8.19 41.30
N ILE A 238 2.13 -8.89 42.14
CA ILE A 238 3.32 -8.35 42.81
C ILE A 238 4.54 -9.19 42.46
N LYS A 239 5.65 -8.56 42.09
CA LYS A 239 6.93 -9.25 41.82
C LYS A 239 8.04 -8.68 42.71
N SER A 240 9.05 -9.50 43.03
CA SER A 240 10.16 -9.10 43.90
C SER A 240 10.86 -7.84 43.42
N GLU A 241 11.23 -7.78 42.14
CA GLU A 241 11.81 -6.63 41.43
C GLU A 241 11.37 -6.68 39.94
N LEU A 242 11.46 -5.58 39.20
CA LEU A 242 10.97 -5.49 37.81
C LEU A 242 11.69 -6.49 36.89
N GLY A 243 10.92 -7.35 36.21
CA GLY A 243 11.45 -8.43 35.35
C GLY A 243 11.75 -9.76 36.07
N SER A 244 11.54 -9.84 37.40
CA SER A 244 11.68 -11.10 38.15
C SER A 244 10.76 -12.19 37.59
N GLY A 245 11.26 -13.42 37.48
CA GLY A 245 10.50 -14.54 36.92
C GLY A 245 10.27 -14.49 35.40
N GLY A 246 10.95 -13.60 34.67
CA GLY A 246 10.83 -13.47 33.21
C GLY A 246 9.51 -12.84 32.72
N SER A 247 8.69 -12.36 33.65
CA SER A 247 7.39 -11.75 33.44
C SER A 247 7.34 -10.30 33.95
N ASP A 248 6.19 -9.66 33.78
CA ASP A 248 5.93 -8.24 33.97
C ASP A 248 4.55 -8.14 34.63
N PRO A 249 4.41 -7.55 35.83
CA PRO A 249 3.16 -7.62 36.58
C PRO A 249 2.01 -6.90 35.87
N SER A 250 2.30 -5.96 34.95
CA SER A 250 1.27 -5.35 34.10
C SER A 250 0.69 -6.34 33.08
N ARG A 251 1.51 -7.26 32.55
CA ARG A 251 1.04 -8.35 31.68
C ARG A 251 0.31 -9.41 32.50
N GLN A 252 0.86 -9.80 33.64
CA GLN A 252 0.24 -10.83 34.48
C GLN A 252 -1.13 -10.38 35.01
N SER A 253 -1.28 -9.13 35.45
CA SER A 253 -2.56 -8.64 35.98
C SER A 253 -3.65 -8.55 34.89
N ALA A 254 -3.28 -8.16 33.66
CA ALA A 254 -4.17 -8.19 32.50
C ALA A 254 -4.66 -9.61 32.16
N LEU A 255 -3.75 -10.58 32.16
CA LEU A 255 -4.06 -12.00 31.92
C LEU A 255 -4.87 -12.62 33.07
N SER A 256 -4.57 -12.24 34.31
CA SER A 256 -5.29 -12.65 35.52
C SER A 256 -6.72 -12.10 35.57
N TYR A 257 -6.94 -10.86 35.10
CA TYR A 257 -8.27 -10.30 34.88
C TYR A 257 -9.09 -11.13 33.89
N ALA A 258 -8.50 -11.43 32.72
CA ALA A 258 -9.16 -12.25 31.70
C ALA A 258 -9.48 -13.66 32.26
N ARG A 259 -8.49 -14.30 32.92
CA ARG A 259 -8.63 -15.63 33.53
C ARG A 259 -9.71 -15.67 34.63
N PHE A 260 -9.88 -14.60 35.41
CA PHE A 260 -10.91 -14.50 36.44
C PHE A 260 -12.31 -14.39 35.83
N TYR A 261 -12.57 -13.39 34.97
CA TYR A 261 -13.92 -13.15 34.46
C TYR A 261 -14.39 -14.19 33.44
N CYS A 262 -13.48 -14.79 32.65
CA CYS A 262 -13.84 -15.87 31.73
C CYS A 262 -14.25 -17.18 32.43
N ARG A 263 -14.09 -17.32 33.76
CA ARG A 263 -14.55 -18.50 34.50
C ARG A 263 -16.07 -18.73 34.38
N PRO A 264 -16.53 -20.00 34.38
CA PRO A 264 -17.94 -20.32 34.56
C PRO A 264 -18.53 -19.71 35.85
N GLU A 265 -17.78 -19.71 36.95
CA GLU A 265 -18.19 -19.13 38.25
C GLU A 265 -18.32 -17.59 38.26
N ARG A 266 -18.05 -16.91 37.14
CA ARG A 266 -18.26 -15.47 36.94
C ARG A 266 -19.26 -15.12 35.83
N ALA A 267 -19.89 -16.13 35.22
CA ALA A 267 -20.79 -15.93 34.09
C ALA A 267 -21.92 -14.93 34.36
N GLN A 268 -22.59 -15.00 35.51
CA GLN A 268 -23.73 -14.12 35.82
C GLN A 268 -23.34 -12.63 35.80
N VAL A 269 -22.19 -12.25 36.37
CA VAL A 269 -21.68 -10.86 36.31
C VAL A 269 -21.15 -10.52 34.92
N ARG A 270 -20.39 -11.42 34.29
CA ARG A 270 -19.80 -11.21 32.96
C ARG A 270 -20.84 -11.03 31.86
N GLU A 271 -21.97 -11.74 31.91
CA GLU A 271 -22.96 -11.61 30.85
C GLU A 271 -23.71 -10.25 30.90
N VAL A 272 -23.81 -9.61 32.07
CA VAL A 272 -24.54 -8.34 32.27
C VAL A 272 -23.65 -7.09 32.26
N SER A 273 -22.35 -7.22 32.55
CA SER A 273 -21.41 -6.12 32.77
C SER A 273 -20.23 -6.18 31.80
N CYS A 274 -19.64 -5.03 31.47
CA CYS A 274 -18.30 -4.95 30.85
C CYS A 274 -17.17 -5.21 31.86
N CYS A 275 -17.49 -5.61 33.09
CA CYS A 275 -16.55 -5.97 34.16
C CYS A 275 -15.45 -4.93 34.38
N PRO A 276 -15.79 -3.65 34.66
CA PRO A 276 -14.79 -2.62 34.95
C PRO A 276 -13.98 -2.99 36.20
N THR A 277 -12.65 -2.95 36.08
CA THR A 277 -11.71 -3.29 37.17
C THR A 277 -10.45 -2.44 37.07
N PHE A 278 -9.90 -1.99 38.20
CA PHE A 278 -8.55 -1.43 38.25
C PHE A 278 -7.51 -2.53 38.41
N LEU A 279 -6.45 -2.47 37.61
CA LEU A 279 -5.32 -3.41 37.69
C LEU A 279 -4.11 -2.72 38.30
N ILE A 280 -3.44 -3.39 39.23
CA ILE A 280 -2.23 -2.90 39.89
C ILE A 280 -1.07 -3.84 39.59
N GLY A 281 -0.06 -3.35 38.86
CA GLY A 281 1.20 -4.05 38.69
C GLY A 281 2.26 -3.45 39.61
N LEU A 282 2.75 -4.22 40.61
CA LEU A 282 3.81 -3.77 41.51
C LEU A 282 5.06 -4.66 41.33
N ALA A 283 6.23 -4.07 41.12
CA ALA A 283 7.49 -4.80 41.08
C ALA A 283 8.62 -3.98 41.68
N GLY A 284 9.19 -4.44 42.79
CA GLY A 284 10.22 -3.66 43.47
C GLY A 284 9.67 -2.33 44.00
N PRO A 285 10.33 -1.19 43.70
CA PRO A 285 9.82 0.16 43.97
C PRO A 285 8.94 0.72 42.83
N TRP A 286 8.55 -0.08 41.83
CA TRP A 286 7.72 0.38 40.71
C TRP A 286 6.25 -0.03 40.89
N ILE A 287 5.32 0.89 40.64
CA ILE A 287 3.88 0.61 40.58
C ILE A 287 3.28 1.17 39.28
N VAL A 288 2.32 0.46 38.68
CA VAL A 288 1.50 0.97 37.58
C VAL A 288 0.03 0.68 37.83
N ILE A 289 -0.82 1.67 37.58
CA ILE A 289 -2.28 1.58 37.63
C ILE A 289 -2.80 1.53 36.19
N MET A 290 -3.70 0.58 35.94
CA MET A 290 -4.37 0.39 34.66
C MET A 290 -5.86 0.17 34.91
N GLY A 291 -6.68 0.36 33.89
CA GLY A 291 -8.08 -0.08 33.91
C GLY A 291 -8.29 -1.21 32.90
N ALA A 292 -9.26 -2.08 33.19
CA ALA A 292 -9.64 -3.19 32.32
C ALA A 292 -11.16 -3.28 32.16
N VAL A 293 -11.59 -3.67 30.96
CA VAL A 293 -12.98 -4.02 30.62
C VAL A 293 -12.99 -5.24 29.70
N LEU A 294 -14.10 -5.97 29.67
CA LEU A 294 -14.32 -7.18 28.89
C LEU A 294 -15.55 -6.98 28.00
N THR A 295 -15.31 -6.75 26.71
CA THR A 295 -16.34 -6.50 25.69
C THR A 295 -16.62 -7.79 24.92
N SER A 296 -16.23 -7.89 23.64
CA SER A 296 -15.95 -9.17 22.99
C SER A 296 -14.58 -9.74 23.39
N ARG A 297 -13.67 -8.88 23.88
CA ARG A 297 -12.29 -9.21 24.28
C ARG A 297 -11.89 -8.39 25.52
N THR A 298 -10.85 -8.81 26.23
CA THR A 298 -10.26 -7.97 27.29
C THR A 298 -9.51 -6.79 26.69
N ILE A 299 -9.90 -5.58 27.08
CA ILE A 299 -9.21 -4.32 26.81
C ILE A 299 -8.49 -3.90 28.09
N VAL A 300 -7.22 -3.49 28.01
CA VAL A 300 -6.46 -2.95 29.16
C VAL A 300 -5.73 -1.67 28.77
N GLN A 301 -5.90 -0.59 29.53
CA GLN A 301 -5.24 0.68 29.26
C GLN A 301 -4.55 1.22 30.50
N ARG A 302 -3.34 1.76 30.31
CA ARG A 302 -2.48 2.29 31.37
C ARG A 302 -2.96 3.68 31.76
N LEU A 303 -3.32 3.86 33.03
CA LEU A 303 -3.90 5.09 33.57
C LEU A 303 -2.88 5.92 34.37
N SER A 304 -1.79 5.30 34.81
CA SER A 304 -0.57 5.96 35.29
C SER A 304 0.65 5.60 34.43
N ALA A 305 1.77 6.28 34.64
CA ALA A 305 3.07 5.76 34.25
C ALA A 305 3.49 4.60 35.18
N TYR A 306 4.69 4.03 34.96
CA TYR A 306 5.38 3.28 36.00
C TYR A 306 5.93 4.29 37.02
N GLU A 307 5.21 4.45 38.13
CA GLU A 307 5.55 5.39 39.20
C GLU A 307 6.67 4.84 40.08
N TRP A 308 7.63 5.71 40.40
CA TRP A 308 8.77 5.40 41.26
C TRP A 308 8.45 5.68 42.74
N LEU A 309 8.47 4.63 43.55
CA LEU A 309 8.20 4.64 45.00
C LEU A 309 9.48 4.55 45.85
N GLY A 310 10.67 4.64 45.26
CA GLY A 310 11.92 4.56 46.02
C GLY A 310 12.30 5.90 46.65
N CYS A 311 12.68 5.91 47.93
CA CYS A 311 13.19 7.09 48.63
C CYS A 311 14.62 7.40 48.16
N SER A 312 14.77 8.11 47.03
CA SER A 312 16.07 8.44 46.42
C SER A 312 16.67 9.78 46.88
N ARG A 313 15.88 10.64 47.54
CA ARG A 313 16.32 11.90 48.15
C ARG A 313 15.95 11.95 49.63
N MET A 314 16.63 12.80 50.40
CA MET A 314 16.22 13.10 51.78
C MET A 314 15.05 14.09 51.77
N PHE A 315 14.04 13.86 52.62
CA PHE A 315 12.88 14.76 52.81
C PHE A 315 12.12 15.08 51.51
N ASP A 316 11.93 14.07 50.65
CA ASP A 316 11.17 14.20 49.39
C ASP A 316 9.65 14.14 49.65
N ASP A 317 9.14 15.12 50.39
CA ASP A 317 7.72 15.22 50.70
C ASP A 317 6.89 15.49 49.43
N GLU A 318 7.48 16.09 48.39
CA GLU A 318 6.90 16.22 47.05
C GLU A 318 6.58 14.84 46.44
N GLN A 319 7.52 13.89 46.48
CA GLN A 319 7.28 12.51 46.06
C GLN A 319 6.15 11.86 46.89
N VAL A 320 6.11 12.07 48.21
CA VAL A 320 5.05 11.54 49.09
C VAL A 320 3.69 12.09 48.67
N HIS A 321 3.53 13.41 48.55
CA HIS A 321 2.29 14.04 48.12
C HIS A 321 1.85 13.57 46.73
N ARG A 322 2.77 13.55 45.76
CA ARG A 322 2.49 13.16 44.36
C ARG A 322 2.01 11.71 44.25
N ILE A 323 2.59 10.78 45.00
CA ILE A 323 2.13 9.38 45.02
C ILE A 323 0.81 9.25 45.81
N ALA A 324 0.70 9.94 46.95
CA ALA A 324 -0.50 9.89 47.78
C ALA A 324 -1.73 10.41 47.02
N HIS A 325 -1.55 11.43 46.17
CA HIS A 325 -2.59 11.96 45.28
C HIS A 325 -3.13 10.87 44.35
N VAL A 326 -2.24 10.14 43.67
CA VAL A 326 -2.61 9.08 42.72
C VAL A 326 -3.29 7.90 43.43
N LEU A 327 -2.79 7.49 44.61
CA LEU A 327 -3.39 6.41 45.39
C LEU A 327 -4.74 6.82 46.03
N TYR A 328 -4.89 8.09 46.43
CA TYR A 328 -6.14 8.62 46.97
C TYR A 328 -7.19 8.84 45.87
N ALA A 329 -6.79 9.30 44.69
CA ALA A 329 -7.63 9.32 43.50
C ALA A 329 -8.16 7.90 43.15
N LEU A 330 -7.30 6.88 43.25
CA LEU A 330 -7.70 5.48 43.08
C LEU A 330 -8.70 5.05 44.15
N ARG A 331 -8.47 5.38 45.44
CA ARG A 331 -9.43 5.12 46.54
C ARG A 331 -10.80 5.72 46.27
N LEU A 332 -10.89 6.97 45.84
CA LEU A 332 -12.17 7.63 45.52
C LEU A 332 -12.88 6.92 44.36
N SER A 333 -12.15 6.56 43.30
CA SER A 333 -12.68 5.79 42.17
C SER A 333 -13.05 4.34 42.54
N LEU A 334 -12.47 3.76 43.59
CA LEU A 334 -12.87 2.44 44.09
C LEU A 334 -14.19 2.47 44.87
N VAL A 335 -14.55 3.60 45.51
CA VAL A 335 -15.87 3.76 46.14
C VAL A 335 -16.98 3.68 45.08
N GLU A 336 -16.87 4.46 44.00
CA GLU A 336 -17.80 4.39 42.85
C GLU A 336 -17.89 2.98 42.25
N LEU A 337 -16.76 2.28 42.13
CA LEU A 337 -16.73 0.96 41.53
C LEU A 337 -17.37 -0.11 42.44
N ASN A 338 -17.21 0.02 43.76
CA ASN A 338 -17.93 -0.78 44.73
C ASN A 338 -19.44 -0.49 44.67
N GLU A 339 -19.84 0.78 44.59
CA GLU A 339 -21.26 1.17 44.47
C GLU A 339 -21.89 0.63 43.17
N TYR A 340 -21.16 0.66 42.05
CA TYR A 340 -21.59 0.05 40.78
C TYR A 340 -21.86 -1.45 40.93
N TYR A 341 -20.92 -2.22 41.50
CA TYR A 341 -21.11 -3.67 41.66
C TYR A 341 -22.19 -4.02 42.69
N ALA A 342 -22.31 -3.26 43.78
CA ALA A 342 -23.35 -3.45 44.79
C ALA A 342 -24.77 -3.25 44.24
N HIS A 343 -24.94 -2.45 43.18
CA HIS A 343 -26.22 -2.19 42.53
C HIS A 343 -26.34 -2.85 41.14
N LEU A 344 -25.44 -3.79 40.78
CA LEU A 344 -25.41 -4.39 39.46
C LEU A 344 -26.68 -5.21 39.17
N SER A 345 -27.47 -4.76 38.21
CA SER A 345 -28.70 -5.39 37.74
C SER A 345 -28.54 -5.97 36.33
N SER A 346 -29.31 -7.02 36.03
CA SER A 346 -29.39 -7.56 34.66
C SER A 346 -30.08 -6.55 33.74
N PRO A 347 -29.43 -6.06 32.66
CA PRO A 347 -30.03 -5.09 31.75
C PRO A 347 -31.12 -5.74 30.90
N VAL A 348 -32.22 -5.02 30.67
CA VAL A 348 -33.21 -5.37 29.66
C VAL A 348 -32.62 -5.05 28.28
N VAL A 349 -32.47 -6.08 27.44
CA VAL A 349 -32.00 -5.93 26.05
C VAL A 349 -33.22 -5.98 25.14
N GLU A 350 -33.53 -4.88 24.44
CA GLU A 350 -34.61 -4.87 23.44
C GLU A 350 -34.27 -5.85 22.29
N PRO A 351 -35.27 -6.51 21.67
CA PRO A 351 -35.05 -7.33 20.47
C PRO A 351 -34.27 -6.56 19.38
N GLY A 352 -33.33 -7.24 18.71
CA GLY A 352 -32.45 -6.61 17.72
C GLY A 352 -31.31 -5.74 18.28
N HIS A 353 -31.18 -5.61 19.61
CA HIS A 353 -30.13 -4.84 20.26
C HIS A 353 -29.09 -5.76 20.94
N ILE A 354 -27.87 -5.24 21.16
CA ILE A 354 -26.79 -5.97 21.84
C ILE A 354 -26.79 -5.73 23.36
N PRO A 355 -26.31 -6.70 24.16
CA PRO A 355 -26.07 -6.50 25.59
C PRO A 355 -25.16 -5.29 25.85
N PRO A 356 -25.49 -4.39 26.79
CA PRO A 356 -24.74 -3.15 27.03
C PRO A 356 -23.23 -3.32 27.29
N ARG A 357 -22.77 -4.49 27.75
CA ARG A 357 -21.33 -4.78 27.96
C ARG A 357 -20.46 -4.61 26.70
N PHE A 358 -21.04 -4.72 25.52
CA PHE A 358 -20.34 -4.54 24.24
C PHE A 358 -20.25 -3.06 23.81
N CYS A 359 -20.92 -2.16 24.52
CA CYS A 359 -21.11 -0.76 24.14
C CYS A 359 -20.48 0.21 25.13
N PRO A 360 -20.18 1.45 24.71
CA PRO A 360 -19.99 2.57 25.61
C PRO A 360 -21.19 2.77 26.57
N SER A 361 -20.90 3.27 27.76
CA SER A 361 -21.88 3.59 28.81
C SER A 361 -22.77 4.81 28.51
N ILE A 362 -22.39 5.63 27.51
CA ILE A 362 -23.13 6.83 27.11
C ILE A 362 -24.40 6.42 26.33
N SER A 363 -25.57 6.70 26.92
CA SER A 363 -26.90 6.35 26.39
C SER A 363 -27.77 7.57 25.98
N SER A 364 -27.14 8.73 25.78
CA SER A 364 -27.84 9.96 25.39
C SER A 364 -26.94 10.98 24.71
N PHE A 365 -27.50 11.80 23.82
CA PHE A 365 -26.88 13.01 23.27
C PHE A 365 -27.80 14.22 23.47
N SER A 366 -27.37 15.43 23.08
CA SER A 366 -28.16 16.66 23.29
C SER A 366 -28.49 17.37 21.98
N ILE A 367 -29.77 17.72 21.77
CA ILE A 367 -30.23 18.61 20.69
C ILE A 367 -30.77 19.88 21.34
N ARG A 368 -30.15 21.04 21.09
CA ARG A 368 -30.57 22.35 21.68
C ARG A 368 -30.83 22.22 23.19
N GLU A 369 -29.81 21.76 23.93
CA GLU A 369 -29.83 21.49 25.38
C GLU A 369 -30.80 20.38 25.85
N THR A 370 -31.72 19.92 25.01
CA THR A 370 -32.62 18.79 25.30
C THR A 370 -31.86 17.47 25.19
N LYS A 371 -31.81 16.71 26.29
CA LYS A 371 -31.17 15.40 26.35
C LYS A 371 -32.04 14.33 25.69
N ILE A 372 -31.57 13.76 24.58
CA ILE A 372 -32.21 12.71 23.79
C ILE A 372 -31.63 11.34 24.19
N PRO A 373 -32.42 10.43 24.78
CA PRO A 373 -31.94 9.10 25.15
C PRO A 373 -32.03 8.10 23.99
N PHE A 374 -31.11 7.13 23.95
CA PHE A 374 -31.02 6.08 22.94
C PHE A 374 -30.54 4.75 23.53
N VAL A 375 -30.75 3.67 22.77
CA VAL A 375 -30.23 2.31 23.06
C VAL A 375 -29.42 1.78 21.88
N TYR A 376 -28.30 1.10 22.14
CA TYR A 376 -27.40 0.61 21.08
C TYR A 376 -27.94 -0.64 20.39
N ALA A 377 -28.07 -0.60 19.06
CA ALA A 377 -28.46 -1.75 18.26
C ALA A 377 -27.25 -2.68 18.02
N TYR A 378 -26.21 -2.18 17.34
CA TYR A 378 -24.96 -2.91 17.04
C TYR A 378 -23.83 -1.96 16.57
N PRO A 379 -22.54 -2.31 16.70
CA PRO A 379 -21.44 -1.57 16.08
C PRO A 379 -21.49 -1.66 14.55
N LEU A 380 -21.10 -0.60 13.86
CA LEU A 380 -21.05 -0.54 12.39
C LEU A 380 -19.68 -0.96 11.80
N GLN A 381 -18.87 -1.67 12.59
CA GLN A 381 -17.60 -2.26 12.16
C GLN A 381 -17.47 -3.61 12.88
N HIS A 382 -17.08 -4.66 12.15
CA HIS A 382 -16.88 -6.04 12.65
C HIS A 382 -15.66 -6.19 13.60
N ASN A 383 -15.10 -5.09 14.09
CA ASN A 383 -13.85 -5.05 14.84
C ASN A 383 -14.14 -4.63 16.29
N PRO A 384 -13.58 -5.31 17.33
CA PRO A 384 -13.60 -4.83 18.71
C PRO A 384 -13.04 -3.39 18.89
N ALA A 385 -12.32 -2.87 17.90
CA ALA A 385 -11.85 -1.49 17.84
C ALA A 385 -12.94 -0.44 17.50
N SER A 386 -14.19 -0.84 17.23
CA SER A 386 -15.23 0.08 16.74
C SER A 386 -15.55 1.22 17.69
N VAL A 387 -15.62 2.44 17.13
CA VAL A 387 -16.10 3.66 17.79
C VAL A 387 -17.42 4.18 17.19
N THR A 388 -18.06 3.41 16.29
CA THR A 388 -19.24 3.80 15.52
C THR A 388 -20.34 2.74 15.67
N PHE A 389 -21.56 3.16 16.02
CA PHE A 389 -22.67 2.26 16.37
C PHE A 389 -24.01 2.73 15.77
N LYS A 390 -24.86 1.79 15.31
CA LYS A 390 -26.29 2.04 15.10
C LYS A 390 -26.97 2.02 16.47
N ALA A 391 -27.85 2.98 16.71
CA ALA A 391 -28.64 3.09 17.93
C ALA A 391 -30.09 3.48 17.59
N THR A 392 -31.02 3.09 18.45
CA THR A 392 -32.43 3.45 18.34
C THR A 392 -32.73 4.55 19.35
N ARG A 393 -33.28 5.67 18.90
CA ARG A 393 -33.81 6.73 19.78
C ARG A 393 -34.94 6.19 20.64
N THR A 394 -34.92 6.41 21.95
CA THR A 394 -36.01 5.90 22.81
C THR A 394 -37.27 6.76 22.74
N ASP A 395 -37.14 8.02 22.31
CA ASP A 395 -38.24 8.99 22.22
C ASP A 395 -39.01 8.94 20.89
N THR A 396 -38.32 8.74 19.76
CA THR A 396 -38.94 8.65 18.42
C THR A 396 -38.91 7.26 17.79
N LYS A 397 -38.13 6.32 18.34
CA LYS A 397 -37.81 5.01 17.75
C LYS A 397 -37.16 5.06 16.34
N GLU A 398 -36.64 6.23 15.94
CA GLU A 398 -35.79 6.38 14.75
C GLU A 398 -34.41 5.73 14.95
N SER A 399 -33.80 5.23 13.88
CA SER A 399 -32.39 4.81 13.87
C SER A 399 -31.45 6.00 13.69
N VAL A 400 -30.38 6.02 14.47
CA VAL A 400 -29.29 7.02 14.42
C VAL A 400 -27.93 6.33 14.46
N VAL A 401 -26.90 7.03 13.98
CA VAL A 401 -25.49 6.64 14.17
C VAL A 401 -24.91 7.47 15.31
N ILE A 402 -24.29 6.79 16.27
CA ILE A 402 -23.52 7.39 17.37
C ILE A 402 -22.04 7.08 17.13
N LYS A 403 -21.19 8.11 17.09
CA LYS A 403 -19.74 7.98 16.88
C LYS A 403 -18.94 8.72 17.96
N PHE A 404 -17.84 8.13 18.42
CA PHE A 404 -16.94 8.69 19.43
C PHE A 404 -15.59 9.06 18.81
N VAL A 405 -15.21 10.35 18.84
CA VAL A 405 -14.06 10.88 18.09
C VAL A 405 -13.31 11.97 18.84
N ARG A 406 -11.97 12.01 18.72
CA ARG A 406 -11.13 13.08 19.28
C ARG A 406 -11.04 14.33 18.40
N GLN A 407 -11.39 14.20 17.12
CA GLN A 407 -11.43 15.28 16.12
C GLN A 407 -12.52 14.95 15.09
N TYR A 408 -13.21 15.96 14.57
CA TYR A 408 -14.29 15.79 13.59
C TYR A 408 -14.46 17.04 12.73
N GLY A 409 -14.61 16.86 11.42
CA GLY A 409 -14.91 17.94 10.47
C GLY A 409 -16.36 18.42 10.55
N HIS A 410 -16.76 18.97 11.70
CA HIS A 410 -18.12 19.45 11.98
C HIS A 410 -18.68 20.33 10.86
N ASP A 411 -17.96 21.40 10.52
CA ASP A 411 -18.39 22.40 9.54
C ASP A 411 -18.52 21.78 8.14
N VAL A 412 -17.62 20.84 7.80
CA VAL A 412 -17.64 20.12 6.52
C VAL A 412 -18.83 19.15 6.44
N HIS A 413 -19.10 18.42 7.51
CA HIS A 413 -20.26 17.53 7.60
C HIS A 413 -21.56 18.33 7.51
N GLN A 414 -21.68 19.45 8.26
CA GLN A 414 -22.84 20.32 8.22
C GLN A 414 -23.06 20.92 6.82
N LEU A 415 -21.99 21.38 6.15
CA LEU A 415 -22.04 21.89 4.78
C LEU A 415 -22.55 20.82 3.79
N MET A 416 -22.00 19.60 3.84
CA MET A 416 -22.41 18.53 2.91
C MET A 416 -23.82 18.01 3.21
N ALA A 417 -24.22 17.93 4.48
CA ALA A 417 -25.56 17.55 4.89
C ALA A 417 -26.61 18.58 4.41
N ALA A 418 -26.30 19.88 4.50
CA ALA A 418 -27.18 20.95 3.98
C ALA A 418 -27.40 20.88 2.45
N HIS A 419 -26.49 20.23 1.71
CA HIS A 419 -26.61 19.97 0.27
C HIS A 419 -27.14 18.56 -0.06
N GLY A 420 -27.57 17.77 0.95
CA GLY A 420 -28.03 16.40 0.78
C GLY A 420 -26.93 15.39 0.40
N LEU A 421 -25.66 15.76 0.56
CA LEU A 421 -24.49 14.96 0.20
C LEU A 421 -23.89 14.20 1.38
N ALA A 422 -24.49 14.26 2.56
CA ALA A 422 -24.08 13.53 3.77
C ALA A 422 -25.32 13.24 4.66
N PRO A 423 -25.24 12.32 5.63
CA PRO A 423 -26.30 12.14 6.63
C PRO A 423 -26.54 13.41 7.41
N LYS A 424 -27.80 13.69 7.78
CA LYS A 424 -28.15 14.82 8.63
C LYS A 424 -27.47 14.71 9.99
N LEU A 425 -26.56 15.65 10.28
CA LEU A 425 -25.98 15.82 11.61
C LEU A 425 -27.08 16.25 12.61
N LEU A 426 -27.25 15.50 13.70
CA LEU A 426 -28.25 15.75 14.75
C LEU A 426 -27.63 16.45 15.96
N SER A 427 -26.40 16.07 16.31
CA SER A 427 -25.62 16.69 17.39
C SER A 427 -24.13 16.45 17.22
N PHE A 428 -23.33 17.43 17.61
CA PHE A 428 -21.90 17.31 17.85
C PHE A 428 -21.59 18.00 19.17
N SER A 429 -21.00 17.28 20.13
CA SER A 429 -20.75 17.82 21.46
C SER A 429 -19.54 17.15 22.15
N PRO A 430 -18.68 17.90 22.85
CA PRO A 430 -17.69 17.30 23.74
C PRO A 430 -18.41 16.52 24.86
N LEU A 431 -17.85 15.38 25.27
CA LEU A 431 -18.40 14.57 26.35
C LEU A 431 -18.10 15.11 27.76
N GLY A 432 -17.28 16.16 27.88
CA GLY A 432 -16.84 16.74 29.14
C GLY A 432 -15.55 16.11 29.69
N GLU A 433 -15.02 16.69 30.77
CA GLU A 433 -13.66 16.44 31.27
C GLU A 433 -13.33 14.98 31.58
N LEU A 434 -14.32 14.21 32.06
CA LEU A 434 -14.23 12.77 32.30
C LEU A 434 -13.73 11.98 31.08
N TYR A 435 -14.01 12.48 29.88
CA TYR A 435 -13.67 11.83 28.61
C TYR A 435 -12.55 12.58 27.85
N GLY A 436 -11.88 13.53 28.51
CA GLY A 436 -10.83 14.35 27.92
C GLY A 436 -11.32 15.16 26.71
N ASN A 437 -10.69 14.95 25.55
CA ASN A 437 -11.09 15.58 24.28
C ASN A 437 -11.96 14.68 23.38
N LEU A 438 -12.65 13.69 23.94
CA LEU A 438 -13.61 12.89 23.18
C LEU A 438 -14.93 13.68 22.97
N ASN A 439 -15.42 13.61 21.75
CA ASN A 439 -16.69 14.19 21.32
C ASN A 439 -17.62 13.05 20.91
N LEU A 440 -18.91 13.26 21.14
CA LEU A 440 -19.98 12.44 20.58
C LEU A 440 -20.51 13.15 19.32
N VAL A 441 -20.60 12.40 18.23
CA VAL A 441 -21.36 12.76 17.03
C VAL A 441 -22.61 11.90 16.98
N ALA A 442 -23.78 12.52 16.86
CA ALA A 442 -25.04 11.85 16.56
C ALA A 442 -25.54 12.31 15.20
N MET A 443 -25.82 11.39 14.29
CA MET A 443 -26.31 11.67 12.95
C MET A 443 -27.40 10.69 12.53
N GLU A 444 -28.14 11.03 11.49
CA GLU A 444 -29.09 10.17 10.80
C GLU A 444 -28.46 8.83 10.38
N PHE A 445 -29.18 7.71 10.59
CA PHE A 445 -28.82 6.43 10.00
C PHE A 445 -29.33 6.37 8.55
N ILE A 446 -28.49 5.91 7.63
CA ILE A 446 -28.84 5.74 6.21
C ILE A 446 -28.80 4.25 5.88
N GLU A 447 -29.94 3.70 5.47
CA GLU A 447 -30.02 2.37 4.85
C GLU A 447 -29.38 2.44 3.44
N GLY A 448 -28.50 1.49 3.14
CA GLY A 448 -27.68 1.45 1.92
C GLY A 448 -26.28 0.88 2.18
N LYS A 449 -25.50 0.66 1.10
CA LYS A 449 -24.18 0.00 1.15
C LYS A 449 -23.04 0.99 0.81
N THR A 450 -21.81 0.76 1.29
CA THR A 450 -20.68 1.65 0.91
C THR A 450 -20.28 1.43 -0.55
N LEU A 451 -19.52 2.35 -1.15
CA LEU A 451 -18.97 2.12 -2.50
C LEU A 451 -17.88 1.02 -2.52
N HIS A 452 -17.48 0.46 -1.38
CA HIS A 452 -16.64 -0.74 -1.29
C HIS A 452 -17.51 -2.01 -1.44
N ASP A 453 -18.66 -2.06 -0.77
CA ASP A 453 -19.53 -3.25 -0.72
C ASP A 453 -20.49 -3.30 -1.93
N ALA A 454 -20.93 -2.13 -2.41
CA ALA A 454 -21.83 -2.01 -3.57
C ALA A 454 -21.11 -2.21 -4.93
N TYR A 455 -19.77 -2.14 -4.96
CA TYR A 455 -18.99 -2.24 -6.19
C TYR A 455 -17.63 -2.92 -5.95
N ASP A 456 -17.39 -4.04 -6.62
CA ASP A 456 -16.12 -4.77 -6.62
C ASP A 456 -14.91 -3.83 -6.84
N ILE A 457 -13.88 -3.99 -6.01
CA ILE A 457 -12.60 -3.30 -6.10
C ILE A 457 -11.92 -3.50 -7.46
N SER A 458 -12.10 -4.65 -8.11
CA SER A 458 -11.54 -4.93 -9.43
C SER A 458 -12.16 -4.07 -10.55
N GLN A 459 -13.41 -3.64 -10.37
CA GLN A 459 -14.20 -2.92 -11.37
C GLN A 459 -14.12 -1.39 -11.21
N PRO A 460 -14.25 -0.61 -12.29
CA PRO A 460 -14.50 0.81 -12.19
C PRO A 460 -15.88 1.10 -11.58
N LEU A 461 -15.97 2.13 -10.73
CA LEU A 461 -17.25 2.71 -10.35
C LEU A 461 -17.97 3.26 -11.59
N PRO A 462 -19.32 3.33 -11.62
CA PRO A 462 -20.06 3.99 -12.70
C PRO A 462 -19.73 5.49 -12.82
N ASP A 463 -19.74 6.04 -14.03
CA ASP A 463 -19.44 7.47 -14.25
C ASP A 463 -20.44 8.42 -13.57
N SER A 464 -21.70 8.02 -13.42
CA SER A 464 -22.72 8.73 -12.63
C SER A 464 -22.31 8.88 -11.16
N VAL A 465 -21.80 7.80 -10.56
CA VAL A 465 -21.24 7.78 -9.20
C VAL A 465 -20.00 8.68 -9.13
N LYS A 466 -19.03 8.52 -10.04
CA LYS A 466 -17.82 9.38 -10.11
C LYS A 466 -18.16 10.86 -10.21
N ASN A 467 -19.11 11.22 -11.07
CA ASN A 467 -19.53 12.60 -11.29
C ASN A 467 -20.24 13.19 -10.08
N SER A 468 -21.00 12.38 -9.34
CA SER A 468 -21.70 12.82 -8.12
C SER A 468 -20.75 13.00 -6.95
N VAL A 469 -19.76 12.12 -6.82
CA VAL A 469 -18.64 12.30 -5.90
C VAL A 469 -17.82 13.55 -6.30
N ARG A 470 -17.53 13.77 -7.58
CA ARG A 470 -16.85 14.99 -8.07
C ARG A 470 -17.63 16.26 -7.72
N LYS A 471 -18.96 16.33 -7.95
CA LYS A 471 -19.82 17.46 -7.53
C LYS A 471 -19.67 17.77 -6.04
N GLY A 472 -19.56 16.75 -5.18
CA GLY A 472 -19.33 16.93 -3.74
C GLY A 472 -17.94 17.50 -3.41
N LEU A 473 -16.89 17.06 -4.12
CA LEU A 473 -15.53 17.61 -3.96
C LEU A 473 -15.42 19.04 -4.49
N ASP A 474 -16.13 19.37 -5.57
CA ASP A 474 -16.19 20.72 -6.14
C ASP A 474 -16.88 21.70 -5.17
N LEU A 475 -17.92 21.27 -4.45
CA LEU A 475 -18.53 22.02 -3.35
C LEU A 475 -17.51 22.31 -2.23
N LEU A 476 -16.77 21.31 -1.76
CA LEU A 476 -15.76 21.51 -0.71
C LEU A 476 -14.66 22.47 -1.17
N ASN A 477 -14.14 22.27 -2.39
CA ASN A 477 -13.11 23.09 -3.02
C ASN A 477 -13.53 24.56 -3.22
N LYS A 478 -14.83 24.80 -3.47
CA LYS A 478 -15.45 26.14 -3.56
C LYS A 478 -15.49 26.84 -2.20
N GLU A 479 -15.86 26.13 -1.14
CA GLU A 479 -15.96 26.68 0.23
C GLU A 479 -14.63 26.63 1.02
N GLY A 480 -13.54 26.13 0.42
CA GLY A 480 -12.19 26.11 1.02
C GLY A 480 -11.84 24.88 1.85
N PHE A 481 -12.69 23.85 1.82
CA PHE A 481 -12.53 22.61 2.59
C PHE A 481 -11.90 21.47 1.78
N VAL A 482 -11.35 20.49 2.51
CA VAL A 482 -10.85 19.20 2.02
C VAL A 482 -11.46 18.06 2.85
N PHE A 483 -11.65 16.89 2.23
CA PHE A 483 -12.28 15.74 2.89
C PHE A 483 -11.31 14.87 3.72
N GLY A 484 -10.00 14.99 3.46
CA GLY A 484 -8.94 14.25 4.16
C GLY A 484 -8.82 12.78 3.79
N ASP A 485 -9.83 11.96 4.11
CA ASP A 485 -9.78 10.49 3.99
C ASP A 485 -10.79 9.96 2.96
N LEU A 486 -10.46 10.22 1.69
CA LEU A 486 -11.35 10.04 0.55
C LEU A 486 -11.15 8.64 -0.10
N ARG A 487 -11.98 7.67 0.29
CA ARG A 487 -11.89 6.26 -0.11
C ARG A 487 -13.26 5.60 -0.29
N ARG A 488 -13.34 4.46 -1.00
CA ARG A 488 -14.61 3.73 -1.26
C ARG A 488 -15.47 3.47 0.00
N PRO A 489 -14.91 3.07 1.16
CA PRO A 489 -15.71 2.89 2.39
C PRO A 489 -16.31 4.18 2.96
N ASN A 490 -15.72 5.35 2.64
CA ASN A 490 -16.10 6.65 3.20
C ASN A 490 -17.16 7.38 2.33
N VAL A 491 -17.77 6.64 1.40
CA VAL A 491 -18.89 7.10 0.57
C VAL A 491 -19.91 5.96 0.51
N MET A 492 -21.16 6.27 0.81
CA MET A 492 -22.31 5.37 0.74
C MET A 492 -23.18 5.66 -0.48
N LEU A 493 -23.80 4.61 -1.00
CA LEU A 493 -24.96 4.68 -1.86
C LEU A 493 -26.18 4.31 -1.00
N ALA A 494 -26.96 5.32 -0.62
CA ALA A 494 -28.22 5.12 0.09
C ALA A 494 -29.21 4.31 -0.77
N ASP A 495 -30.19 3.64 -0.16
CA ASP A 495 -31.23 2.89 -0.87
C ASP A 495 -32.34 3.80 -1.48
N GLY A 496 -33.17 3.21 -2.35
CA GLY A 496 -34.34 3.85 -2.95
C GLY A 496 -34.30 4.03 -4.48
N ASP A 497 -35.43 4.43 -5.06
CA ASP A 497 -35.67 4.40 -6.52
C ASP A 497 -35.07 5.59 -7.30
N GLU A 498 -34.63 6.64 -6.59
CA GLU A 498 -33.95 7.79 -7.22
C GLU A 498 -32.64 7.34 -7.93
N PRO A 499 -32.18 8.03 -8.99
CA PRO A 499 -30.90 7.73 -9.61
C PRO A 499 -29.75 7.78 -8.60
N ALA A 500 -28.80 6.85 -8.72
CA ALA A 500 -27.69 6.69 -7.79
C ALA A 500 -26.94 8.02 -7.50
N GLU A 501 -26.88 8.93 -8.48
CA GLU A 501 -26.32 10.29 -8.32
C GLU A 501 -26.88 11.07 -7.12
N LYS A 502 -28.19 10.99 -6.88
CA LYS A 502 -28.88 11.67 -5.77
C LYS A 502 -28.78 10.91 -4.44
N ARG A 503 -28.37 9.63 -4.49
CA ARG A 503 -28.26 8.73 -3.33
C ARG A 503 -26.84 8.61 -2.78
N ILE A 504 -25.85 9.25 -3.40
CA ILE A 504 -24.50 9.35 -2.85
C ILE A 504 -24.50 10.17 -1.55
N ARG A 505 -23.84 9.62 -0.52
CA ARG A 505 -23.67 10.24 0.80
C ARG A 505 -22.23 10.04 1.28
N PHE A 506 -21.52 11.12 1.59
CA PHE A 506 -20.20 11.07 2.20
C PHE A 506 -20.32 10.81 3.71
N VAL A 507 -19.40 10.01 4.25
CA VAL A 507 -19.37 9.61 5.68
C VAL A 507 -17.93 9.56 6.17
N ASP A 508 -17.71 9.49 7.50
CA ASP A 508 -16.38 9.43 8.13
C ASP A 508 -15.54 10.73 8.00
N PHE A 509 -16.13 11.86 8.45
CA PHE A 509 -15.56 13.22 8.41
C PHE A 509 -14.40 13.50 9.40
N ASP A 510 -13.77 12.48 10.00
CA ASP A 510 -12.74 12.66 11.04
C ASP A 510 -11.51 13.45 10.55
N TRP A 511 -11.24 13.40 9.25
CA TRP A 511 -10.12 14.06 8.58
C TRP A 511 -10.54 15.22 7.66
N ALA A 512 -11.81 15.63 7.70
CA ALA A 512 -12.31 16.71 6.88
C ALA A 512 -12.11 18.07 7.59
N GLU A 513 -11.51 19.05 6.90
CA GLU A 513 -11.19 20.38 7.48
C GLU A 513 -10.90 21.40 6.36
N LYS A 514 -10.62 22.66 6.72
CA LYS A 514 -10.06 23.64 5.77
C LYS A 514 -8.69 23.24 5.23
N ASP A 515 -8.42 23.58 3.96
CA ASP A 515 -7.10 23.38 3.36
C ASP A 515 -6.02 24.15 4.13
N GLY A 516 -4.87 23.52 4.38
CA GLY A 516 -3.76 24.10 5.14
C GLY A 516 -3.83 23.97 6.67
N GLU A 517 -4.98 23.67 7.27
CA GLU A 517 -5.14 23.72 8.75
C GLU A 517 -4.86 22.37 9.44
N MET A 518 -5.42 21.25 8.95
CA MET A 518 -5.30 19.94 9.60
C MET A 518 -3.99 19.19 9.26
N ARG A 519 -3.56 18.30 10.17
CA ARG A 519 -2.46 17.33 10.02
C ARG A 519 -2.90 15.93 10.46
N TYR A 520 -2.41 14.90 9.79
CA TYR A 520 -2.63 13.52 10.20
C TYR A 520 -1.92 13.16 11.54
N PRO A 521 -2.45 12.23 12.35
CA PRO A 521 -1.78 11.73 13.54
C PRO A 521 -0.49 10.96 13.22
N PHE A 522 0.50 11.06 14.10
CA PHE A 522 1.82 10.41 13.96
C PHE A 522 1.77 8.89 13.72
N HIS A 523 0.70 8.22 14.14
CA HIS A 523 0.54 6.77 14.07
C HIS A 523 -0.26 6.27 12.84
N ILE A 524 -0.85 7.16 12.03
CA ILE A 524 -1.69 6.73 10.89
C ILE A 524 -0.88 5.99 9.81
N SER A 525 0.45 6.14 9.79
CA SER A 525 1.37 5.51 8.85
C SER A 525 2.01 4.22 9.37
N SER A 526 1.69 3.78 10.59
CA SER A 526 2.38 2.66 11.27
C SER A 526 1.47 1.50 11.70
N VAL A 527 0.17 1.54 11.41
CA VAL A 527 -0.75 0.45 11.75
C VAL A 527 -0.46 -0.79 10.88
N ARG A 528 0.06 -1.86 11.50
CA ARG A 528 0.01 -3.21 10.93
C ARG A 528 -1.36 -3.81 11.25
N GLY A 529 -2.03 -4.42 10.26
CA GLY A 529 -3.25 -5.21 10.49
C GLY A 529 -4.42 -4.96 9.53
N SER A 530 -4.42 -3.90 8.72
CA SER A 530 -5.39 -3.72 7.63
C SER A 530 -4.73 -3.89 6.27
N ASN A 531 -5.13 -4.95 5.54
CA ASN A 531 -4.65 -5.20 4.17
C ASN A 531 -5.22 -4.21 3.15
N ASP A 532 -6.22 -3.40 3.52
CA ASP A 532 -6.73 -2.25 2.75
C ASP A 532 -5.79 -1.04 2.71
N LEU A 533 -4.58 -1.11 3.30
CA LEU A 533 -3.58 -0.05 3.28
C LEU A 533 -2.88 0.14 1.91
N PHE A 534 -3.64 0.08 0.82
CA PHE A 534 -3.29 0.73 -0.44
C PHE A 534 -3.43 2.26 -0.32
N LYS A 535 -2.61 2.84 0.55
CA LYS A 535 -2.37 4.28 0.56
C LYS A 535 -1.73 4.68 -0.77
N TRP A 536 -2.31 5.69 -1.42
CA TRP A 536 -1.60 6.50 -2.41
C TRP A 536 -0.23 6.88 -1.85
N THR A 537 0.83 6.72 -2.65
CA THR A 537 2.22 6.59 -2.15
C THR A 537 2.81 7.86 -1.53
N VAL A 538 2.37 8.18 -0.30
CA VAL A 538 2.97 9.16 0.59
C VAL A 538 3.97 8.42 1.47
N LEU A 539 5.26 8.51 1.12
CA LEU A 539 6.33 8.11 2.03
C LEU A 539 6.27 8.96 3.30
N SER A 540 6.29 8.31 4.45
CA SER A 540 5.92 8.91 5.73
C SER A 540 6.90 9.97 6.21
N LEU A 541 6.45 11.23 6.24
CA LEU A 541 7.09 12.31 6.96
C LEU A 541 6.07 12.98 7.92
N PRO A 542 6.38 13.13 9.21
CA PRO A 542 5.42 13.48 10.26
C PRO A 542 5.07 14.98 10.31
N TRP A 543 4.98 15.66 9.16
CA TRP A 543 4.82 17.11 9.09
C TRP A 543 4.02 17.66 7.90
N MET A 544 3.37 16.81 7.09
CA MET A 544 2.49 17.26 6.01
C MET A 544 1.18 17.87 6.55
N THR A 545 0.97 19.16 6.26
CA THR A 545 -0.35 19.80 6.17
C THR A 545 -1.02 19.50 4.83
N PHE A 546 -2.35 19.54 4.77
CA PHE A 546 -3.07 19.54 3.50
C PHE A 546 -2.74 20.81 2.68
N HIS A 547 -2.63 20.67 1.35
CA HIS A 547 -2.47 21.80 0.44
C HIS A 547 -3.16 21.53 -0.90
N LYS A 548 -3.90 22.53 -1.40
CA LYS A 548 -4.54 22.58 -2.71
C LYS A 548 -3.53 22.31 -3.85
N PRO A 549 -3.84 21.40 -4.81
CA PRO A 549 -3.07 21.25 -6.04
C PRO A 549 -3.06 22.57 -6.83
N SER A 550 -1.89 23.01 -7.28
CA SER A 550 -1.73 24.29 -8.00
C SER A 550 -2.29 24.20 -9.43
N ASN A 551 -3.58 24.55 -9.59
CA ASN A 551 -4.34 24.81 -10.81
C ASN A 551 -4.15 23.85 -12.01
N LYS A 552 -5.24 23.14 -12.37
CA LYS A 552 -5.37 22.11 -13.42
C LYS A 552 -4.76 20.74 -13.09
N PHE A 553 -5.39 19.99 -12.18
CA PHE A 553 -5.45 18.52 -12.24
C PHE A 553 -6.73 18.00 -11.55
N ASP A 554 -7.26 16.88 -12.05
CA ASP A 554 -8.46 16.20 -11.53
C ASP A 554 -8.27 15.58 -10.13
N TYR A 555 -9.38 15.45 -9.39
CA TYR A 555 -9.54 14.44 -8.34
C TYR A 555 -9.83 13.06 -9.00
N PRO A 556 -8.92 12.06 -8.90
CA PRO A 556 -9.05 10.82 -9.66
C PRO A 556 -9.87 9.77 -8.91
N PHE A 557 -11.19 9.73 -9.14
CA PHE A 557 -12.01 8.57 -8.79
C PHE A 557 -12.09 7.56 -9.95
N ALA A 558 -12.03 6.28 -9.59
CA ALA A 558 -12.10 5.09 -10.44
C ALA A 558 -10.90 4.80 -11.36
N THR A 559 -10.92 3.60 -11.92
CA THR A 559 -9.79 2.93 -12.58
C THR A 559 -9.59 3.35 -14.05
N PHE A 560 -8.32 3.58 -14.38
CA PHE A 560 -7.70 3.48 -15.71
C PHE A 560 -8.48 3.99 -16.94
N SER A 561 -8.26 5.27 -17.24
CA SER A 561 -7.99 5.71 -18.62
C SER A 561 -6.75 6.63 -18.64
N PRO A 562 -5.94 6.64 -19.72
CA PRO A 562 -4.53 6.96 -19.59
C PRO A 562 -4.20 8.45 -19.77
N LEU A 563 -4.07 9.18 -18.67
CA LEU A 563 -3.50 10.54 -18.67
C LEU A 563 -2.23 10.65 -17.82
N HIS A 564 -1.29 11.46 -18.31
CA HIS A 564 0.09 11.50 -17.84
C HIS A 564 0.25 12.25 -16.51
N SER A 565 0.72 11.57 -15.47
CA SER A 565 1.30 12.21 -14.28
C SER A 565 2.52 11.43 -13.76
N LEU A 566 3.61 12.14 -13.49
CA LEU A 566 4.75 11.65 -12.71
C LEU A 566 4.61 12.20 -11.30
N SER A 567 4.43 11.33 -10.30
CA SER A 567 4.35 11.75 -8.90
C SER A 567 5.73 12.16 -8.36
N PRO A 568 5.90 13.37 -7.78
CA PRO A 568 7.17 13.84 -7.24
C PRO A 568 7.35 13.40 -5.77
N SER A 569 7.76 12.14 -5.54
CA SER A 569 7.93 11.58 -4.19
C SER A 569 9.40 11.39 -3.77
N LEU A 570 10.15 12.49 -3.59
CA LEU A 570 11.47 12.47 -2.94
C LEU A 570 11.92 13.85 -2.40
N TYR A 571 11.28 14.31 -1.31
CA TYR A 571 11.80 15.39 -0.46
C TYR A 571 11.95 14.92 0.98
N GLY A 572 13.17 15.00 1.50
CA GLY A 572 13.53 14.54 2.84
C GLY A 572 14.68 15.31 3.51
N HIS A 573 15.05 16.49 2.99
CA HIS A 573 16.03 17.38 3.61
C HIS A 573 15.62 18.84 3.48
N SER A 574 15.41 19.52 4.61
CA SER A 574 15.12 20.94 4.71
C SER A 574 16.31 21.69 5.34
N SER A 575 17.07 22.44 4.54
CA SER A 575 18.25 23.18 5.03
C SER A 575 18.51 24.51 4.31
N HIS A 576 17.47 25.33 4.15
CA HIS A 576 17.63 26.78 3.98
C HIS A 576 16.72 27.52 4.95
N ARG A 577 17.30 28.36 5.82
CA ARG A 577 16.59 29.19 6.80
C ARG A 577 16.09 30.48 6.15
N PHE A 578 14.90 30.93 6.53
CA PHE A 578 14.63 32.36 6.67
C PHE A 578 14.93 32.81 8.11
N SER A 579 15.16 34.11 8.28
CA SER A 579 15.79 34.72 9.46
C SER A 579 14.86 34.90 10.66
N GLN A 580 15.43 34.75 11.87
CA GLN A 580 14.91 35.35 13.09
C GLN A 580 16.10 35.89 13.90
N TYR A 581 15.96 37.08 14.50
CA TYR A 581 17.00 37.73 15.32
C TYR A 581 16.81 37.43 16.81
N SER A 582 17.92 37.34 17.54
CA SER A 582 18.00 37.38 19.01
C SER A 582 19.08 38.40 19.44
N PRO A 583 19.05 38.93 20.67
CA PRO A 583 19.59 40.27 20.96
C PRO A 583 21.05 40.34 21.47
N ASP A 584 21.87 39.29 21.33
CA ASP A 584 23.28 39.26 21.76
C ASP A 584 24.24 39.06 20.57
N GLY A 585 24.69 40.18 19.99
CA GLY A 585 25.44 40.22 18.73
C GLY A 585 26.84 39.61 18.78
N SER A 586 26.95 38.29 18.67
CA SER A 586 28.20 37.58 18.41
C SER A 586 28.11 36.69 17.16
N ARG A 587 29.17 36.64 16.35
CA ARG A 587 29.22 35.85 15.12
C ARG A 587 30.09 34.61 15.32
N ASN A 588 29.61 33.45 14.90
CA ASN A 588 30.45 32.47 14.20
C ASN A 588 29.59 31.57 13.30
N THR A 589 30.15 31.16 12.16
CA THR A 589 29.40 30.50 11.08
C THR A 589 30.05 29.20 10.65
N SER A 590 29.41 28.07 10.95
CA SER A 590 29.66 26.78 10.32
C SER A 590 28.33 26.07 10.04
N ALA A 591 28.09 25.70 8.79
CA ALA A 591 26.86 25.07 8.34
C ALA A 591 27.17 23.78 7.59
N LEU A 592 27.08 22.66 8.29
CA LEU A 592 27.35 21.32 7.74
C LEU A 592 26.34 20.97 6.62
N LYS A 593 26.85 20.70 5.42
CA LYS A 593 26.09 20.15 4.28
C LYS A 593 26.31 18.64 4.20
N GLN A 594 25.45 17.84 4.81
CA GLN A 594 25.53 16.38 4.70
C GLN A 594 25.02 15.90 3.34
N PHE A 595 25.79 15.01 2.71
CA PHE A 595 25.38 14.17 1.59
C PHE A 595 25.64 12.70 1.96
N SER A 596 24.88 11.77 1.37
CA SER A 596 25.08 10.33 1.59
C SER A 596 25.04 9.59 0.27
N LEU A 597 26.14 8.90 -0.06
CA LEU A 597 26.26 8.05 -1.24
C LEU A 597 25.97 6.59 -0.84
N CYS A 598 25.13 5.92 -1.62
CA CYS A 598 24.64 4.57 -1.35
C CYS A 598 24.54 3.78 -2.65
N LEU A 599 25.06 2.55 -2.67
CA LEU A 599 24.96 1.65 -3.81
C LEU A 599 24.48 0.26 -3.34
N MET A 600 23.37 -0.22 -3.92
CA MET A 600 22.84 -1.58 -3.69
C MET A 600 23.06 -2.48 -4.91
N ILE A 601 23.39 -3.74 -4.65
CA ILE A 601 23.39 -4.84 -5.61
C ILE A 601 22.25 -5.80 -5.24
N SER A 602 21.36 -6.05 -6.20
CA SER A 602 20.37 -7.13 -6.14
C SER A 602 20.33 -7.82 -7.50
N LYS A 603 20.53 -9.15 -7.55
CA LYS A 603 20.48 -9.92 -8.81
C LYS A 603 19.18 -10.72 -8.94
N LEU A 604 18.60 -10.64 -10.13
CA LEU A 604 17.41 -11.39 -10.55
C LEU A 604 17.75 -12.87 -10.75
N ARG A 605 16.81 -13.78 -10.41
CA ARG A 605 16.88 -15.18 -10.83
C ARG A 605 16.69 -15.30 -12.36
N LEU A 606 17.59 -16.04 -13.01
CA LEU A 606 17.42 -16.62 -14.34
C LEU A 606 17.90 -18.07 -14.28
N CYS A 607 17.23 -18.97 -15.00
CA CYS A 607 17.41 -20.42 -14.82
C CYS A 607 18.62 -20.96 -15.61
N ALA A 608 19.74 -21.13 -14.91
CA ALA A 608 20.88 -21.98 -15.21
C ALA A 608 21.59 -22.30 -13.87
N PRO A 609 22.40 -23.37 -13.74
CA PRO A 609 23.00 -23.74 -12.45
C PRO A 609 23.88 -22.64 -11.84
N SER A 610 23.92 -22.63 -10.51
CA SER A 610 24.37 -21.52 -9.64
C SER A 610 25.76 -20.95 -9.92
N PRO A 611 25.88 -19.62 -9.79
CA PRO A 611 26.80 -19.03 -8.82
C PRO A 611 26.05 -18.18 -7.75
N PRO A 612 26.66 -17.91 -6.58
CA PRO A 612 25.97 -17.36 -5.41
C PRO A 612 25.39 -15.94 -5.56
N SER A 613 24.29 -15.68 -4.86
CA SER A 613 23.55 -14.43 -4.86
C SER A 613 24.14 -13.38 -3.89
N PHE A 614 25.05 -12.55 -4.41
CA PHE A 614 25.63 -11.42 -3.67
C PHE A 614 24.67 -10.22 -3.59
N ASN A 615 23.83 -10.18 -2.54
CA ASN A 615 23.03 -9.00 -2.20
C ASN A 615 23.85 -8.04 -1.33
N MET A 616 24.78 -7.30 -1.96
CA MET A 616 25.69 -6.38 -1.27
C MET A 616 25.21 -4.92 -1.30
N LEU A 617 25.34 -4.22 -0.18
CA LEU A 617 25.12 -2.77 -0.02
C LEU A 617 26.44 -2.11 0.39
N VAL A 618 26.78 -0.95 -0.18
CA VAL A 618 27.98 -0.16 0.19
C VAL A 618 27.63 1.28 0.57
N LEU A 619 28.22 1.75 1.68
CA LEU A 619 27.97 3.07 2.30
C LEU A 619 29.27 3.75 2.77
N CYS A 620 29.24 5.09 2.84
CA CYS A 620 30.22 5.92 3.54
C CYS A 620 29.79 6.18 5.01
N PRO A 621 30.69 6.58 5.94
CA PRO A 621 30.50 6.25 7.36
C PRO A 621 29.56 7.14 8.19
N GLU A 622 29.42 8.43 7.88
CA GLU A 622 28.94 9.44 8.85
C GLU A 622 27.42 9.42 9.19
N GLN A 623 26.69 8.37 8.76
CA GLN A 623 25.26 8.17 9.07
C GLN A 623 24.97 6.79 9.72
N LEU A 624 26.00 6.12 10.25
CA LEU A 624 25.99 4.71 10.73
C LEU A 624 25.07 4.36 11.93
N ARG A 625 24.08 5.19 12.31
CA ARG A 625 23.22 4.98 13.50
C ARG A 625 21.74 4.69 13.23
N ARG A 626 21.25 4.66 11.98
CA ARG A 626 19.84 4.32 11.66
C ARG A 626 19.67 3.50 10.39
N ILE A 627 20.11 2.24 10.42
CA ILE A 627 19.63 1.21 9.48
C ILE A 627 19.02 0.06 10.29
N THR A 628 17.71 -0.10 10.15
CA THR A 628 16.95 -1.29 10.54
C THR A 628 16.35 -1.91 9.27
N MET A 629 16.07 -3.23 9.28
CA MET A 629 15.78 -4.08 8.09
C MET A 629 17.06 -4.65 7.44
N PRO A 630 17.00 -5.81 6.73
CA PRO A 630 17.67 -7.04 7.18
C PRO A 630 19.11 -7.25 6.63
N TYR A 631 20.00 -6.28 6.82
CA TYR A 631 21.39 -6.31 6.32
C TYR A 631 22.44 -6.33 7.44
N GLU A 632 23.51 -7.10 7.28
CA GLU A 632 24.59 -7.29 8.26
C GLU A 632 25.96 -6.89 7.69
N ASN A 633 26.75 -6.12 8.46
CA ASN A 633 28.05 -5.56 8.05
C ASN A 633 29.12 -6.65 7.89
N GLN A 634 29.89 -6.57 6.79
CA GLN A 634 30.86 -7.58 6.35
C GLN A 634 32.32 -7.12 6.41
N THR A 635 32.62 -5.89 6.00
CA THR A 635 34.00 -5.35 5.99
C THR A 635 34.02 -3.84 5.73
N VAL A 636 35.18 -3.24 6.02
CA VAL A 636 35.56 -1.87 5.66
C VAL A 636 36.72 -1.92 4.66
N LEU A 637 36.65 -1.13 3.58
CA LEU A 637 37.78 -0.89 2.66
C LEU A 637 38.42 0.47 2.98
N GLN A 638 39.76 0.51 3.02
CA GLN A 638 40.59 1.65 3.43
C GLN A 638 41.31 2.31 2.25
N GLY A 639 41.51 3.63 2.31
CA GLY A 639 42.27 4.39 1.31
C GLY A 639 42.79 5.75 1.82
N PRO A 640 43.53 6.52 0.99
CA PRO A 640 44.05 7.83 1.36
C PRO A 640 42.93 8.82 1.76
N GLN A 641 43.24 9.78 2.63
CA GLN A 641 42.23 10.67 3.23
C GLN A 641 41.75 11.75 2.25
N ASN A 642 40.53 11.61 1.71
CA ASN A 642 39.84 12.67 0.98
C ASN A 642 38.32 12.37 0.86
N ALA A 643 37.57 13.29 0.24
CA ALA A 643 36.15 13.09 -0.03
C ALA A 643 35.91 12.10 -1.20
N VAL A 644 34.82 11.35 -1.15
CA VAL A 644 34.37 10.46 -2.23
C VAL A 644 33.16 11.08 -2.95
N THR A 645 33.27 11.36 -4.25
CA THR A 645 32.15 11.87 -5.06
C THR A 645 31.48 10.77 -5.90
N SER A 646 32.17 9.65 -6.15
CA SER A 646 31.69 8.58 -7.03
C SER A 646 32.19 7.20 -6.60
N LEU A 647 31.33 6.18 -6.78
CA LEU A 647 31.60 4.76 -6.54
C LEU A 647 31.08 3.92 -7.72
N ALA A 648 31.86 2.96 -8.21
CA ALA A 648 31.43 2.05 -9.28
C ALA A 648 32.06 0.65 -9.20
N PHE A 649 31.23 -0.39 -9.36
CA PHE A 649 31.67 -1.78 -9.48
C PHE A 649 32.01 -2.16 -10.92
N SER A 650 32.97 -3.07 -11.11
CA SER A 650 33.17 -3.73 -12.41
C SER A 650 32.02 -4.70 -12.73
N ALA A 651 31.78 -5.01 -14.01
CA ALA A 651 30.63 -5.82 -14.43
C ALA A 651 30.59 -7.24 -13.81
N LYS A 652 31.75 -7.79 -13.40
CA LYS A 652 31.88 -9.07 -12.69
C LYS A 652 31.78 -8.94 -11.16
N VAL A 653 31.59 -7.73 -10.63
CA VAL A 653 31.56 -7.37 -9.20
C VAL A 653 32.81 -7.85 -8.45
N ARG A 654 33.97 -7.83 -9.13
CA ARG A 654 35.27 -8.16 -8.54
C ARG A 654 36.05 -6.92 -8.11
N LEU A 655 35.90 -5.81 -8.84
CA LEU A 655 36.60 -4.56 -8.54
C LEU A 655 35.59 -3.49 -8.13
N LEU A 656 35.97 -2.64 -7.17
CA LEU A 656 35.27 -1.40 -6.82
C LEU A 656 36.22 -0.23 -7.05
N ALA A 657 35.78 0.78 -7.79
CA ALA A 657 36.47 2.05 -7.95
C ALA A 657 35.77 3.14 -7.12
N ALA A 658 36.55 4.06 -6.57
CA ALA A 658 36.10 5.26 -5.87
C ALA A 658 36.91 6.48 -6.36
N ALA A 659 36.24 7.59 -6.63
CA ALA A 659 36.86 8.82 -7.12
C ALA A 659 36.43 10.06 -6.31
N GLY A 660 37.30 11.06 -6.26
CA GLY A 660 37.04 12.36 -5.64
C GLY A 660 38.21 13.36 -5.81
N PRO A 661 38.24 14.44 -5.02
CA PRO A 661 39.25 15.50 -5.16
C PRO A 661 40.69 15.03 -4.87
N GLY A 662 40.85 14.01 -4.03
CA GLY A 662 42.13 13.35 -3.74
C GLY A 662 42.51 12.21 -4.69
N GLY A 663 41.98 12.19 -5.91
CA GLY A 663 42.30 11.17 -6.91
C GLY A 663 41.29 10.03 -7.00
N ALA A 664 41.76 8.88 -7.52
CA ALA A 664 40.97 7.67 -7.67
C ALA A 664 41.66 6.45 -7.07
N ASN A 665 40.88 5.62 -6.37
CA ASN A 665 41.31 4.39 -5.72
C ASN A 665 40.49 3.20 -6.23
N VAL A 666 41.10 2.02 -6.31
CA VAL A 666 40.43 0.78 -6.72
C VAL A 666 40.82 -0.35 -5.77
N TRP A 667 39.88 -1.22 -5.43
CA TRP A 667 40.12 -2.44 -4.66
C TRP A 667 39.58 -3.67 -5.39
N ASP A 668 40.28 -4.79 -5.25
CA ASP A 668 39.71 -6.11 -5.49
C ASP A 668 38.92 -6.53 -4.25
N LEU A 669 37.64 -6.88 -4.45
CA LEU A 669 36.68 -7.20 -3.38
C LEU A 669 36.84 -8.61 -2.82
N GLN A 670 37.48 -9.51 -3.58
CA GLN A 670 37.79 -10.87 -3.17
C GLN A 670 39.04 -10.90 -2.28
N THR A 671 40.10 -10.16 -2.65
CA THR A 671 41.34 -10.07 -1.85
C THR A 671 41.32 -8.95 -0.81
N ARG A 672 40.42 -7.97 -0.95
CA ARG A 672 40.33 -6.71 -0.18
C ARG A 672 41.55 -5.80 -0.32
N GLN A 673 42.41 -6.03 -1.31
CA GLN A 673 43.63 -5.25 -1.57
C GLN A 673 43.39 -4.14 -2.59
N SER A 674 44.14 -3.04 -2.46
CA SER A 674 44.14 -1.93 -3.42
C SER A 674 44.87 -2.29 -4.72
N ILE A 675 44.25 -2.01 -5.85
CA ILE A 675 44.82 -2.15 -7.20
C ILE A 675 45.52 -0.83 -7.58
N PRO A 676 46.83 -0.82 -7.87
CA PRO A 676 47.55 0.39 -8.23
C PRO A 676 47.18 0.88 -9.64
N LEU A 677 47.11 2.20 -9.81
CA LEU A 677 46.97 2.88 -11.10
C LEU A 677 48.34 3.44 -11.51
N THR A 678 48.86 3.06 -12.68
CA THR A 678 50.13 3.59 -13.22
C THR A 678 50.00 4.10 -14.65
N SER A 679 50.47 5.31 -14.94
CA SER A 679 50.55 5.82 -16.32
C SER A 679 51.94 5.57 -16.91
N ARG A 680 51.99 5.17 -18.19
CA ARG A 680 53.23 5.09 -18.98
C ARG A 680 53.45 6.32 -19.88
N GLN A 681 52.52 7.27 -19.90
CA GLN A 681 52.57 8.41 -20.82
C GLN A 681 53.21 9.63 -20.16
N ALA A 682 54.29 10.14 -20.78
CA ALA A 682 54.93 11.37 -20.35
C ALA A 682 53.96 12.56 -20.47
N GLY A 683 53.74 13.28 -19.37
CA GLY A 683 52.82 14.41 -19.29
C GLY A 683 51.34 14.05 -19.09
N ALA A 684 50.99 12.78 -18.87
CA ALA A 684 49.64 12.42 -18.44
C ALA A 684 49.42 12.77 -16.95
N PRO A 685 48.21 13.19 -16.53
CA PRO A 685 47.92 13.49 -15.14
C PRO A 685 48.09 12.26 -14.21
N GLN A 686 48.68 12.48 -13.03
CA GLN A 686 48.87 11.41 -12.05
C GLN A 686 47.55 11.09 -11.30
N PRO A 687 47.19 9.81 -11.10
CA PRO A 687 45.96 9.43 -10.39
C PRO A 687 45.77 10.12 -9.04
N GLU A 688 46.85 10.26 -8.30
CA GLU A 688 46.95 10.81 -6.94
C GLU A 688 46.92 12.36 -6.86
N THR A 689 47.11 13.06 -7.98
CA THR A 689 47.09 14.54 -8.03
C THR A 689 45.97 15.12 -8.90
N THR A 690 45.19 14.27 -9.57
CA THR A 690 44.11 14.68 -10.48
C THR A 690 42.75 14.66 -9.78
N VAL A 691 41.99 15.75 -9.89
CA VAL A 691 40.62 15.81 -9.39
C VAL A 691 39.69 15.02 -10.31
N TYR A 692 39.32 13.80 -9.90
CA TYR A 692 38.32 12.98 -10.58
C TYR A 692 36.96 13.11 -9.90
N LEU A 693 35.92 13.31 -10.69
CA LEU A 693 34.58 13.61 -10.18
C LEU A 693 33.62 12.44 -10.36
N ALA A 694 33.91 11.55 -11.32
CA ALA A 694 33.14 10.35 -11.59
C ALA A 694 34.04 9.15 -11.97
N ALA A 695 33.68 7.96 -11.48
CA ALA A 695 34.25 6.67 -11.88
C ALA A 695 33.17 5.73 -12.44
N ALA A 696 33.46 4.99 -13.51
CA ALA A 696 32.57 3.99 -14.07
C ALA A 696 33.35 2.90 -14.83
N TRP A 697 32.79 1.69 -14.89
CA TRP A 697 33.45 0.55 -15.53
C TRP A 697 32.81 0.16 -16.87
N SER A 698 33.69 -0.21 -17.78
CA SER A 698 33.39 -1.00 -18.97
C SER A 698 33.98 -2.42 -18.81
N TYR A 699 33.37 -3.37 -19.50
CA TYR A 699 33.91 -4.70 -19.74
C TYR A 699 33.90 -4.91 -21.26
N PHE A 700 34.67 -5.87 -21.77
CA PHE A 700 34.60 -6.25 -23.18
C PHE A 700 34.84 -7.75 -23.30
N MET A 701 33.81 -8.53 -23.65
CA MET A 701 33.96 -9.96 -23.94
C MET A 701 35.09 -10.27 -24.94
N GLU A 702 35.23 -9.49 -26.02
CA GLU A 702 36.22 -9.69 -27.09
C GLU A 702 37.67 -9.77 -26.60
N ILE A 703 38.04 -8.93 -25.62
CA ILE A 703 39.37 -8.91 -24.99
C ILE A 703 39.37 -9.52 -23.58
N SER A 704 38.22 -9.98 -23.09
CA SER A 704 37.95 -10.42 -21.71
C SER A 704 38.41 -9.45 -20.60
N GLY A 705 38.62 -8.18 -20.95
CA GLY A 705 39.23 -7.14 -20.11
C GLY A 705 38.21 -6.20 -19.49
N HIS A 706 38.57 -5.61 -18.34
CA HIS A 706 37.86 -4.48 -17.74
C HIS A 706 38.61 -3.18 -18.04
N ILE A 707 37.87 -2.13 -18.39
CA ILE A 707 38.42 -0.78 -18.52
C ILE A 707 37.70 0.12 -17.51
N LEU A 708 38.46 0.75 -16.62
CA LEU A 708 37.96 1.80 -15.75
C LEU A 708 38.02 3.13 -16.51
N LEU A 709 36.96 3.92 -16.41
CA LEU A 709 36.94 5.30 -16.87
C LEU A 709 36.85 6.24 -15.68
N LEU A 710 37.59 7.34 -15.80
CA LEU A 710 37.60 8.44 -14.85
C LEU A 710 37.36 9.75 -15.61
N GLY A 711 36.37 10.53 -15.17
CA GLY A 711 36.15 11.89 -15.66
C GLY A 711 36.76 12.91 -14.70
N SER A 712 37.66 13.76 -15.19
CA SER A 712 38.36 14.78 -14.39
C SER A 712 37.77 16.18 -14.56
N TRP A 713 38.07 17.06 -13.59
CA TRP A 713 37.59 18.45 -13.54
C TRP A 713 37.95 19.28 -14.79
N ASP A 714 39.02 18.93 -15.49
CA ASP A 714 39.48 19.56 -16.74
C ASP A 714 38.63 19.21 -17.98
N GLY A 715 37.55 18.45 -17.82
CA GLY A 715 36.71 17.99 -18.93
C GLY A 715 37.35 16.89 -19.78
N SER A 716 38.43 16.25 -19.31
CA SER A 716 39.02 15.09 -19.96
C SER A 716 38.46 13.76 -19.42
N VAL A 717 38.42 12.76 -20.30
CA VAL A 717 38.06 11.38 -19.97
C VAL A 717 39.30 10.51 -20.10
N GLN A 718 39.65 9.80 -19.02
CA GLN A 718 40.82 8.93 -18.93
C GLN A 718 40.41 7.45 -18.89
N LEU A 719 41.21 6.60 -19.53
CA LEU A 719 40.94 5.18 -19.79
C LEU A 719 42.04 4.31 -19.20
N TRP A 720 41.66 3.41 -18.28
CA TRP A 720 42.56 2.61 -17.46
C TRP A 720 42.30 1.11 -17.68
N ASP A 721 43.25 0.41 -18.31
CA ASP A 721 43.14 -1.01 -18.65
C ASP A 721 43.51 -1.90 -17.45
N TYR A 722 42.62 -2.83 -17.07
CA TYR A 722 42.89 -3.77 -15.99
C TYR A 722 43.77 -4.93 -16.46
N MET A 723 45.06 -4.84 -16.14
CA MET A 723 46.08 -5.84 -16.45
C MET A 723 46.03 -6.98 -15.42
N SER A 724 45.14 -7.95 -15.66
CA SER A 724 44.82 -9.06 -14.75
C SER A 724 46.04 -9.85 -14.26
N GLU A 725 46.99 -10.14 -15.15
CA GLU A 725 48.25 -10.86 -14.86
C GLU A 725 49.13 -10.15 -13.82
N ARG A 726 49.03 -8.81 -13.73
CA ARG A 726 49.81 -7.97 -12.83
C ARG A 726 48.98 -7.37 -11.69
N SER A 727 47.67 -7.61 -11.68
CA SER A 727 46.70 -7.02 -10.74
C SER A 727 46.84 -5.50 -10.61
N MET A 728 46.96 -4.79 -11.74
CA MET A 728 47.16 -3.34 -11.81
C MET A 728 46.32 -2.70 -12.92
N LEU A 729 46.15 -1.38 -12.86
CA LEU A 729 45.50 -0.57 -13.89
C LEU A 729 46.57 0.25 -14.62
N GLU A 730 46.71 0.06 -15.94
CA GLU A 730 47.64 0.83 -16.77
C GLU A 730 46.89 1.86 -17.63
N SER A 731 47.29 3.14 -17.57
CA SER A 731 46.81 4.17 -18.51
C SER A 731 47.64 4.10 -19.80
N ILE A 732 47.21 3.23 -20.72
CA ILE A 732 47.89 2.98 -21.99
C ILE A 732 47.48 4.03 -23.05
N ARG A 733 46.26 4.59 -22.96
CA ARG A 733 45.66 5.49 -23.96
C ARG A 733 45.77 6.97 -23.56
N LYS A 734 45.75 7.87 -24.55
CA LYS A 734 45.78 9.32 -24.31
C LYS A 734 44.44 9.80 -23.72
N PRO A 735 44.43 10.77 -22.78
CA PRO A 735 43.20 11.42 -22.33
C PRO A 735 42.43 12.04 -23.50
N VAL A 736 41.10 11.87 -23.50
CA VAL A 736 40.23 12.50 -24.49
C VAL A 736 39.69 13.79 -23.88
N TYR A 737 40.19 14.92 -24.38
CA TYR A 737 39.70 16.25 -23.98
C TYR A 737 38.45 16.61 -24.74
N HIS A 738 37.44 17.08 -24.02
CA HIS A 738 36.26 17.67 -24.60
C HIS A 738 36.36 19.19 -24.35
N THR A 739 36.35 20.00 -25.40
CA THR A 739 36.52 21.47 -25.31
C THR A 739 35.45 22.18 -26.14
N SER A 740 34.70 23.10 -25.52
CA SER A 740 33.69 23.97 -26.17
C SER A 740 33.36 25.16 -25.24
N SER A 741 32.27 25.90 -25.52
CA SER A 741 31.94 27.17 -24.84
C SER A 741 30.48 27.31 -24.34
N GLY A 742 29.77 26.20 -24.08
CA GLY A 742 28.41 26.19 -23.51
C GLY A 742 27.96 24.76 -23.15
N GLN A 743 27.03 24.59 -22.19
CA GLN A 743 26.72 23.26 -21.63
C GLN A 743 26.12 22.30 -22.66
N VAL A 744 26.68 21.09 -22.77
CA VAL A 744 26.17 20.01 -23.63
C VAL A 744 25.92 18.73 -22.85
N VAL A 745 25.09 17.87 -23.45
CA VAL A 745 25.14 16.43 -23.24
C VAL A 745 25.80 15.81 -24.47
N SER A 746 26.61 14.77 -24.30
CA SER A 746 27.20 14.05 -25.42
C SER A 746 26.75 12.60 -25.48
N LEU A 747 27.22 11.92 -26.52
CA LEU A 747 27.24 10.47 -26.59
C LEU A 747 28.53 10.06 -27.29
N ASP A 748 29.32 9.21 -26.63
CA ASP A 748 30.65 8.79 -27.09
C ASP A 748 30.74 7.26 -26.97
N THR A 749 31.07 6.60 -28.08
CA THR A 749 31.16 5.13 -28.16
C THR A 749 32.59 4.67 -27.92
N LEU A 750 32.80 3.75 -26.98
CA LEU A 750 34.08 3.11 -26.71
C LEU A 750 34.16 1.75 -27.44
N SER A 751 35.20 1.50 -28.23
CA SER A 751 35.46 0.19 -28.85
C SER A 751 36.19 -0.78 -27.91
N ALA A 752 36.25 -2.08 -28.25
CA ALA A 752 37.04 -3.07 -27.49
C ALA A 752 38.56 -2.82 -27.54
N GLN A 753 39.04 -2.09 -28.56
CA GLN A 753 40.42 -1.57 -28.62
C GLN A 753 40.61 -0.34 -27.71
N GLY A 754 39.51 0.19 -27.16
CA GLY A 754 39.41 1.36 -26.31
C GLY A 754 39.52 2.69 -27.05
N GLU A 755 39.15 2.72 -28.34
CA GLU A 755 38.96 3.99 -29.05
C GLU A 755 37.64 4.63 -28.61
N LEU A 756 37.71 5.81 -27.98
CA LEU A 756 36.53 6.60 -27.64
C LEU A 756 36.21 7.55 -28.81
N LYS A 757 35.06 7.36 -29.44
CA LYS A 757 34.60 8.12 -30.62
C LYS A 757 33.31 8.87 -30.31
N LYS A 758 33.35 10.21 -30.42
CA LYS A 758 32.20 11.08 -30.23
C LYS A 758 31.14 10.84 -31.31
N LYS A 759 29.94 10.45 -30.90
CA LYS A 759 28.76 10.28 -31.76
C LYS A 759 27.98 11.58 -31.93
N PHE A 760 27.75 12.31 -30.83
CA PHE A 760 27.24 13.69 -30.86
C PHE A 760 27.61 14.47 -29.60
N SER A 761 27.35 15.78 -29.62
CA SER A 761 27.58 16.72 -28.52
C SER A 761 26.61 17.90 -28.73
N ILE A 762 25.52 17.94 -27.96
CA ILE A 762 24.38 18.86 -28.19
C ILE A 762 24.17 19.80 -27.00
N ALA A 763 24.09 21.09 -27.29
CA ALA A 763 23.79 22.09 -26.26
C ALA A 763 22.36 21.92 -25.72
N LEU A 764 22.18 22.12 -24.42
CA LEU A 764 20.84 22.23 -23.82
C LEU A 764 20.30 23.66 -23.99
N GLU A 765 18.99 23.82 -23.80
CA GLU A 765 18.29 25.11 -23.80
C GLU A 765 19.00 26.13 -22.87
N ASP A 766 19.08 27.41 -23.27
CA ASP A 766 19.68 28.45 -22.43
C ASP A 766 19.08 28.48 -21.01
N GLY A 767 19.94 28.49 -20.00
CA GLY A 767 19.56 28.39 -18.59
C GLY A 767 19.15 26.99 -18.10
N PHE A 768 19.14 25.95 -18.95
CA PHE A 768 19.07 24.56 -18.50
C PHE A 768 20.47 24.09 -18.08
N LEU A 769 20.81 24.28 -16.80
CA LEU A 769 22.00 23.69 -16.19
C LEU A 769 21.70 22.25 -15.75
N ALA A 770 22.19 21.24 -16.46
CA ALA A 770 22.04 19.83 -16.08
C ALA A 770 22.95 19.45 -14.90
N LYS A 771 22.38 18.74 -13.91
CA LYS A 771 23.04 18.24 -12.68
C LYS A 771 23.14 16.72 -12.61
N THR A 772 22.33 16.01 -13.38
CA THR A 772 22.51 14.58 -13.61
C THR A 772 21.89 14.21 -14.95
N VAL A 773 22.43 13.17 -15.57
CA VAL A 773 21.97 12.63 -16.84
C VAL A 773 21.95 11.10 -16.73
N ARG A 774 20.94 10.46 -17.33
CA ARG A 774 20.71 9.02 -17.25
C ARG A 774 20.26 8.48 -18.61
N PHE A 775 20.58 7.22 -18.87
CA PHE A 775 19.99 6.49 -19.99
C PHE A 775 18.82 5.66 -19.48
N ASP A 776 17.69 5.71 -20.18
CA ASP A 776 16.70 4.65 -20.08
C ASP A 776 17.29 3.40 -20.74
N THR A 777 17.49 2.32 -19.98
CA THR A 777 18.05 1.06 -20.51
C THR A 777 17.08 0.28 -21.42
N THR A 778 15.87 0.81 -21.63
CA THR A 778 14.80 0.22 -22.45
C THR A 778 14.75 0.83 -23.85
N THR A 779 14.54 2.15 -23.97
CA THR A 779 14.58 2.89 -25.25
C THR A 779 16.01 3.28 -25.65
N GLY A 780 16.91 3.32 -24.68
CA GLY A 780 18.24 3.90 -24.81
C GLY A 780 18.28 5.42 -24.82
N ASN A 781 17.14 6.13 -24.66
CA ASN A 781 17.09 7.59 -24.72
C ASN A 781 17.72 8.26 -23.49
N ILE A 782 18.17 9.50 -23.67
CA ILE A 782 18.94 10.24 -22.66
C ILE A 782 18.01 11.20 -21.91
N TYR A 783 18.05 11.15 -20.58
CA TYR A 783 17.28 12.02 -19.71
C TYR A 783 18.21 12.93 -18.91
N ALA A 784 18.12 14.24 -19.14
CA ALA A 784 18.86 15.27 -18.41
C ALA A 784 17.96 15.98 -17.41
N PHE A 785 18.49 16.28 -16.21
CA PHE A 785 17.73 16.83 -15.09
C PHE A 785 18.41 18.10 -14.57
N ALA A 786 17.65 19.19 -14.39
CA ALA A 786 18.22 20.50 -14.08
C ALA A 786 18.66 20.68 -12.61
N MET A 787 19.67 21.52 -12.42
CA MET A 787 20.39 21.76 -11.16
C MET A 787 19.53 22.47 -10.11
N GLN A 788 18.84 23.53 -10.53
CA GLN A 788 17.83 24.23 -9.72
C GLN A 788 16.50 23.46 -9.64
N GLY A 789 16.43 22.25 -10.22
CA GLY A 789 15.19 21.52 -10.40
C GLY A 789 14.28 22.16 -11.45
N GLY A 790 12.98 21.88 -11.37
CA GLY A 790 11.95 22.42 -12.26
C GLY A 790 11.95 21.84 -13.68
N LYS A 791 13.11 21.78 -14.36
CA LYS A 791 13.23 21.27 -15.74
C LYS A 791 13.76 19.83 -15.81
N ILE A 792 13.18 19.04 -16.72
CA ILE A 792 13.65 17.72 -17.17
C ILE A 792 13.60 17.70 -18.70
N ALA A 793 14.67 17.27 -19.36
CA ALA A 793 14.73 17.09 -20.80
C ALA A 793 14.93 15.60 -21.17
N CYS A 794 14.27 15.17 -22.24
CA CYS A 794 14.53 13.89 -22.90
C CYS A 794 15.17 14.17 -24.27
N LEU A 795 16.24 13.45 -24.60
CA LEU A 795 17.00 13.56 -25.85
C LEU A 795 16.97 12.20 -26.56
N ASP A 796 16.80 12.23 -27.88
CA ASP A 796 16.93 11.06 -28.73
C ASP A 796 18.39 10.57 -28.77
N ASN A 797 18.58 9.25 -28.69
CA ASN A 797 19.91 8.64 -28.63
C ASN A 797 20.59 8.40 -29.99
N HIS A 798 19.93 8.69 -31.12
CA HIS A 798 20.56 8.65 -32.44
C HIS A 798 21.15 10.01 -32.82
N THR A 799 20.34 11.07 -32.65
CA THR A 799 20.58 12.43 -33.13
C THR A 799 21.04 13.40 -32.04
N GLY A 800 20.71 13.12 -30.77
CA GLY A 800 20.90 14.05 -29.65
C GLY A 800 19.82 15.14 -29.57
N ASN A 801 18.87 15.20 -30.52
CA ASN A 801 17.81 16.20 -30.51
C ASN A 801 16.91 16.05 -29.28
N THR A 802 16.48 17.17 -28.71
CA THR A 802 15.54 17.21 -27.59
C THR A 802 14.16 16.72 -28.02
N ALA A 803 13.80 15.50 -27.61
CA ALA A 803 12.50 14.89 -27.85
C ALA A 803 11.38 15.61 -27.06
N TRP A 804 11.69 16.14 -25.87
CA TRP A 804 10.84 17.09 -25.13
C TRP A 804 11.56 17.70 -23.92
N ILE A 805 11.08 18.87 -23.47
CA ILE A 805 11.38 19.44 -22.14
C ILE A 805 10.08 19.52 -21.33
N LYS A 806 10.15 19.27 -20.03
CA LYS A 806 9.05 19.44 -19.07
C LYS A 806 9.47 20.31 -17.90
N HIS A 807 8.65 21.30 -17.57
CA HIS A 807 8.88 22.30 -16.52
C HIS A 807 8.16 21.93 -15.20
N ALA A 808 7.90 20.64 -14.99
CA ALA A 808 7.17 20.07 -13.85
C ALA A 808 8.05 19.15 -12.97
N GLY A 809 9.37 19.33 -13.02
CA GLY A 809 10.31 18.62 -12.15
C GLY A 809 10.30 19.16 -10.71
N PRO A 810 10.73 18.37 -9.71
CA PRO A 810 10.93 18.82 -8.33
C PRO A 810 11.79 20.10 -8.26
N ARG A 811 11.50 21.03 -7.34
CA ARG A 811 12.16 22.36 -7.17
C ARG A 811 13.64 22.34 -6.72
N SER A 812 14.27 21.17 -6.69
CA SER A 812 15.66 20.90 -6.29
C SER A 812 15.89 19.40 -6.44
N MET A 813 16.97 18.98 -7.12
CA MET A 813 17.20 17.59 -7.50
C MET A 813 18.38 16.98 -6.71
N SER A 814 18.13 15.85 -6.05
CA SER A 814 19.15 14.93 -5.50
C SER A 814 19.64 13.96 -6.60
N PRO A 815 20.67 13.11 -6.34
CA PRO A 815 21.11 12.10 -7.30
C PRO A 815 19.97 11.12 -7.66
N ALA A 816 19.47 11.23 -8.89
CA ALA A 816 18.35 10.42 -9.37
C ALA A 816 18.79 8.98 -9.71
N LEU A 817 18.10 8.01 -9.11
CA LEU A 817 18.32 6.58 -9.31
C LEU A 817 17.14 6.01 -10.11
N VAL A 818 17.36 5.73 -11.40
CA VAL A 818 16.36 5.11 -12.28
C VAL A 818 16.30 3.63 -11.93
N LEU A 819 15.37 3.25 -11.05
CA LEU A 819 15.15 1.86 -10.67
C LEU A 819 14.73 1.03 -11.89
N GLU A 820 15.35 -0.14 -12.03
CA GLU A 820 15.27 -0.98 -13.22
C GLU A 820 13.82 -1.43 -13.49
N ILE A 821 13.25 -1.01 -14.63
CA ILE A 821 11.81 -1.16 -14.94
C ILE A 821 11.46 -2.59 -15.40
N LYS A 822 11.81 -3.60 -14.60
CA LYS A 822 11.55 -5.01 -14.91
C LYS A 822 10.24 -5.51 -14.27
N ARG A 823 9.43 -6.12 -15.15
CA ARG A 823 8.23 -6.95 -14.92
C ARG A 823 6.86 -6.31 -15.23
N LYS A 824 6.56 -5.04 -14.88
CA LYS A 824 5.34 -4.38 -15.39
C LYS A 824 5.50 -3.86 -16.83
N ALA A 825 6.63 -3.22 -17.17
CA ALA A 825 6.85 -2.67 -18.50
C ALA A 825 6.92 -3.71 -19.63
N ARG A 826 7.25 -4.99 -19.37
CA ARG A 826 7.26 -6.04 -20.42
C ARG A 826 5.86 -6.60 -20.75
N HIS A 827 4.79 -6.13 -20.10
CA HIS A 827 3.43 -6.25 -20.65
C HIS A 827 3.07 -4.98 -21.41
N TRP A 828 3.49 -3.83 -20.86
CA TRP A 828 3.27 -2.51 -21.42
C TRP A 828 3.88 -2.33 -22.82
N ILE A 829 5.12 -2.75 -23.08
CA ILE A 829 5.83 -2.61 -24.37
C ILE A 829 5.10 -3.31 -25.52
N GLU A 830 4.52 -4.49 -25.27
CA GLU A 830 3.84 -5.26 -26.32
C GLU A 830 2.47 -4.66 -26.65
N GLN A 831 1.74 -4.17 -25.64
CA GLN A 831 0.59 -3.27 -25.87
C GLN A 831 1.02 -1.90 -26.43
N TYR A 832 2.26 -1.47 -26.21
CA TYR A 832 2.75 -0.20 -26.73
C TYR A 832 3.01 -0.25 -28.24
N MET A 833 3.21 -1.42 -28.84
CA MET A 833 3.24 -1.55 -30.29
C MET A 833 1.83 -1.30 -30.87
N THR A 834 0.79 -2.00 -30.40
CA THR A 834 -0.59 -1.70 -30.82
C THR A 834 -1.05 -0.28 -30.46
N LEU A 835 -0.55 0.32 -29.38
CA LEU A 835 -0.84 1.73 -29.03
C LEU A 835 -0.01 2.75 -29.83
N GLU A 836 1.22 2.44 -30.22
CA GLU A 836 2.05 3.28 -31.09
C GLU A 836 1.45 3.32 -32.50
N TRP A 837 1.05 2.14 -33.01
CA TRP A 837 0.48 1.96 -34.34
C TRP A 837 -0.99 2.43 -34.42
N THR A 838 -1.64 2.70 -33.29
CA THR A 838 -2.93 3.42 -33.24
C THR A 838 -2.78 4.92 -32.95
N ARG A 839 -1.63 5.38 -32.42
CA ARG A 839 -1.33 6.80 -32.19
C ARG A 839 -0.69 7.49 -33.39
N ASP A 840 0.13 6.78 -34.16
CA ASP A 840 0.65 7.29 -35.43
C ASP A 840 -0.44 7.33 -36.51
N GLY A 841 -1.50 6.51 -36.37
CA GLY A 841 -2.63 6.37 -37.29
C GLY A 841 -2.49 5.25 -38.32
N THR A 842 -1.60 4.27 -38.10
CA THR A 842 -1.38 3.13 -39.01
C THR A 842 -2.46 2.05 -38.91
N MET A 843 -3.05 1.87 -37.73
CA MET A 843 -4.27 1.10 -37.47
C MET A 843 -5.24 1.94 -36.62
N LYS A 844 -6.52 1.59 -36.58
CA LYS A 844 -7.49 2.04 -35.56
C LYS A 844 -8.41 0.89 -35.18
N ARG A 845 -9.14 1.02 -34.07
CA ARG A 845 -10.15 0.02 -33.70
C ARG A 845 -11.37 0.08 -34.62
N VAL A 846 -12.08 -1.04 -34.76
CA VAL A 846 -13.31 -1.09 -35.57
C VAL A 846 -14.41 -0.16 -35.03
N GLU A 847 -14.46 0.08 -33.72
CA GLU A 847 -15.43 1.00 -33.10
C GLU A 847 -15.02 2.50 -33.13
N ASP A 848 -13.87 2.85 -33.74
CA ASP A 848 -13.40 4.24 -33.79
C ASP A 848 -14.30 5.09 -34.73
N PRO A 849 -14.92 6.19 -34.24
CA PRO A 849 -15.80 7.03 -35.06
C PRO A 849 -15.16 7.63 -36.33
N SER A 850 -13.83 7.63 -36.43
CA SER A 850 -13.07 8.11 -37.58
C SER A 850 -12.73 7.01 -38.61
N VAL A 851 -13.14 5.75 -38.39
CA VAL A 851 -13.20 4.71 -39.43
C VAL A 851 -14.63 4.24 -39.76
N LEU A 852 -15.64 4.66 -38.98
CA LEU A 852 -17.05 4.35 -39.22
C LEU A 852 -17.68 5.35 -40.20
N GLU A 853 -18.02 4.87 -41.40
CA GLU A 853 -18.66 5.64 -42.46
C GLU A 853 -20.16 5.82 -42.17
N GLU A 854 -20.82 6.76 -42.86
CA GLU A 854 -22.25 7.02 -42.65
C GLU A 854 -23.12 5.80 -42.97
N ASP A 855 -22.71 4.94 -43.89
CA ASP A 855 -23.47 3.72 -44.22
C ASP A 855 -23.20 2.57 -43.22
N ASP A 856 -22.08 2.59 -42.48
CA ASP A 856 -21.84 1.69 -41.35
C ASP A 856 -22.78 2.02 -40.17
N LYS A 857 -23.08 3.31 -39.97
CA LYS A 857 -24.02 3.78 -38.93
C LYS A 857 -25.48 3.46 -39.27
N LYS A 858 -25.79 3.18 -40.54
CA LYS A 858 -27.12 2.79 -41.05
C LYS A 858 -27.31 1.28 -41.16
N VAL A 859 -26.28 0.48 -40.83
CA VAL A 859 -26.21 -0.98 -41.08
C VAL A 859 -27.35 -1.79 -40.42
N PHE A 860 -28.01 -1.23 -39.39
CA PHE A 860 -29.17 -1.83 -38.72
C PHE A 860 -30.53 -1.17 -39.05
N ASN A 861 -30.57 -0.06 -39.82
CA ASN A 861 -31.80 0.69 -40.11
C ASN A 861 -32.83 -0.13 -40.92
N LYS A 862 -32.38 -1.16 -41.62
CA LYS A 862 -33.21 -2.09 -42.38
C LYS A 862 -33.94 -3.03 -41.43
N LYS A 863 -35.28 -3.06 -41.48
CA LYS A 863 -36.03 -4.13 -40.83
C LYS A 863 -35.84 -5.44 -41.60
N LEU A 864 -35.48 -6.50 -40.87
CA LEU A 864 -35.54 -7.88 -41.36
C LEU A 864 -36.83 -8.47 -40.76
N GLU A 865 -37.86 -8.59 -41.58
CA GLU A 865 -39.15 -9.13 -41.14
C GLU A 865 -38.97 -10.58 -40.68
N SER A 866 -39.57 -10.93 -39.54
CA SER A 866 -39.39 -12.22 -38.85
C SER A 866 -39.64 -13.42 -39.75
N ASP A 867 -40.59 -13.26 -40.64
CA ASP A 867 -41.17 -14.28 -41.51
C ASP A 867 -40.22 -14.64 -42.67
N ILE A 868 -39.10 -13.92 -42.80
CA ILE A 868 -38.04 -14.11 -43.81
C ILE A 868 -36.83 -14.84 -43.22
N VAL A 869 -36.64 -14.87 -41.89
CA VAL A 869 -35.46 -15.46 -41.22
C VAL A 869 -35.87 -16.65 -40.35
N THR A 870 -35.84 -17.86 -40.90
CA THR A 870 -36.12 -19.06 -40.08
C THR A 870 -34.87 -19.41 -39.27
N ILE A 871 -34.89 -19.16 -37.96
CA ILE A 871 -33.76 -19.48 -37.07
C ILE A 871 -33.82 -20.91 -36.51
N GLY A 872 -32.66 -21.47 -36.21
CA GLY A 872 -32.46 -22.80 -35.64
C GLY A 872 -32.00 -22.77 -34.18
N GLN A 873 -31.04 -23.63 -33.85
CA GLN A 873 -30.60 -23.84 -32.47
C GLN A 873 -29.70 -22.69 -31.97
N LYS A 874 -29.84 -22.29 -30.69
CA LYS A 874 -28.88 -21.40 -30.01
C LYS A 874 -27.52 -22.11 -29.95
N ILE A 875 -26.46 -21.42 -30.35
CA ILE A 875 -25.07 -21.82 -30.18
C ILE A 875 -24.57 -21.12 -28.91
N GLU A 876 -24.01 -21.88 -27.98
CA GLU A 876 -23.43 -21.32 -26.75
C GLU A 876 -22.09 -20.65 -27.06
N GLY A 877 -21.95 -19.34 -26.78
CA GLY A 877 -20.65 -18.66 -26.87
C GLY A 877 -20.66 -17.13 -27.00
N GLY A 878 -19.59 -16.52 -26.48
CA GLY A 878 -19.22 -15.12 -26.70
C GLY A 878 -19.72 -14.14 -25.62
N SER A 879 -18.80 -13.35 -25.05
CA SER A 879 -19.04 -12.53 -23.85
C SER A 879 -19.62 -11.12 -24.12
N ASN A 880 -20.05 -10.82 -25.34
CA ASN A 880 -20.51 -9.49 -25.77
C ASN A 880 -21.69 -9.56 -26.78
N ASN A 881 -22.58 -10.55 -26.65
CA ASN A 881 -23.76 -10.71 -27.51
C ASN A 881 -24.97 -11.24 -26.73
N PHE A 882 -26.19 -11.07 -27.25
CA PHE A 882 -27.43 -11.60 -26.65
C PHE A 882 -27.81 -12.99 -27.20
N GLY A 883 -26.86 -13.69 -27.81
CA GLY A 883 -26.98 -15.03 -28.37
C GLY A 883 -26.51 -15.12 -29.82
N ILE A 884 -26.15 -16.35 -30.21
CA ILE A 884 -25.87 -16.76 -31.58
C ILE A 884 -26.82 -17.92 -31.91
N TRP A 885 -27.38 -17.96 -33.10
CA TRP A 885 -28.26 -19.03 -33.58
C TRP A 885 -27.83 -19.50 -34.97
N THR A 886 -28.08 -20.77 -35.31
CA THR A 886 -28.05 -21.17 -36.73
C THR A 886 -29.25 -20.58 -37.48
N VAL A 887 -29.16 -20.51 -38.81
CA VAL A 887 -30.25 -20.11 -39.69
C VAL A 887 -30.61 -21.28 -40.60
N ILE A 888 -31.90 -21.63 -40.63
CA ILE A 888 -32.46 -22.80 -41.33
C ILE A 888 -32.75 -22.44 -42.80
N ASP A 889 -33.31 -21.26 -43.05
CA ASP A 889 -33.45 -20.68 -44.39
C ASP A 889 -33.33 -19.16 -44.29
N TYR A 890 -32.55 -18.60 -45.22
CA TYR A 890 -32.48 -17.19 -45.51
C TYR A 890 -31.91 -16.97 -46.91
N LYS A 891 -32.65 -16.28 -47.79
CA LYS A 891 -32.24 -15.92 -49.16
C LYS A 891 -31.77 -17.10 -50.04
N GLY A 892 -32.20 -18.33 -49.77
CA GLY A 892 -31.78 -19.51 -50.53
C GLY A 892 -30.35 -19.97 -50.26
N HIS A 893 -29.73 -19.55 -49.15
CA HIS A 893 -28.55 -20.22 -48.62
C HIS A 893 -28.92 -21.63 -48.12
N PRO A 894 -27.98 -22.60 -48.16
CA PRO A 894 -28.21 -23.91 -47.56
C PRO A 894 -28.55 -23.82 -46.07
N ARG A 895 -29.31 -24.80 -45.58
CA ARG A 895 -29.64 -24.92 -44.17
C ARG A 895 -28.38 -25.06 -43.31
N ASP A 896 -28.34 -24.32 -42.20
CA ASP A 896 -27.26 -24.32 -41.20
C ASP A 896 -25.88 -23.83 -41.72
N ASP A 897 -25.77 -23.29 -42.96
CA ASP A 897 -24.58 -22.62 -43.52
C ASP A 897 -24.38 -21.18 -43.00
N LEU A 898 -25.42 -20.60 -42.38
CA LEU A 898 -25.43 -19.25 -41.83
C LEU A 898 -25.69 -19.26 -40.32
N ILE A 899 -25.18 -18.24 -39.63
CA ILE A 899 -25.51 -17.92 -38.24
C ILE A 899 -26.00 -16.48 -38.11
N MET A 900 -26.89 -16.25 -37.14
CA MET A 900 -27.36 -14.93 -36.73
C MET A 900 -26.83 -14.63 -35.33
N LYS A 901 -26.10 -13.52 -35.17
CA LYS A 901 -25.63 -13.01 -33.87
C LYS A 901 -26.46 -11.77 -33.51
N VAL A 902 -27.05 -11.78 -32.31
CA VAL A 902 -27.85 -10.66 -31.78
C VAL A 902 -26.95 -9.75 -30.96
N LEU A 903 -26.91 -8.47 -31.32
CA LEU A 903 -25.96 -7.52 -30.77
C LEU A 903 -26.58 -6.66 -29.66
N PRO A 904 -25.79 -6.24 -28.65
CA PRO A 904 -26.34 -5.63 -27.44
C PRO A 904 -26.75 -4.16 -27.58
N GLU A 905 -26.22 -3.44 -28.59
CA GLU A 905 -26.45 -2.00 -28.76
C GLU A 905 -26.58 -1.60 -30.24
N ARG A 906 -27.15 -0.41 -30.47
CA ARG A 906 -27.10 0.29 -31.77
C ARG A 906 -25.99 1.35 -31.73
N GLY A 907 -24.77 0.90 -31.46
CA GLY A 907 -23.63 1.74 -31.14
C GLY A 907 -22.37 1.42 -31.95
N PRO A 908 -21.30 2.23 -31.78
CA PRO A 908 -20.05 2.10 -32.54
C PRO A 908 -19.44 0.70 -32.51
N ARG A 909 -19.65 -0.07 -31.44
CA ARG A 909 -19.17 -1.44 -31.34
C ARG A 909 -19.81 -2.36 -32.38
N SER A 910 -21.13 -2.33 -32.45
CA SER A 910 -21.93 -3.15 -33.35
C SER A 910 -21.82 -2.68 -34.81
N TYR A 911 -21.66 -1.37 -35.05
CA TYR A 911 -21.30 -0.84 -36.37
C TYR A 911 -19.91 -1.33 -36.81
N GLY A 912 -18.93 -1.32 -35.90
CA GLY A 912 -17.56 -1.80 -36.15
C GLY A 912 -17.49 -3.29 -36.46
N GLU A 913 -18.20 -4.12 -35.70
CA GLU A 913 -18.29 -5.57 -35.96
C GLU A 913 -18.94 -5.85 -37.33
N ALA A 914 -20.04 -5.18 -37.66
CA ALA A 914 -20.67 -5.33 -38.98
C ALA A 914 -19.75 -4.87 -40.12
N LYS A 915 -18.99 -3.79 -39.93
CA LYS A 915 -17.97 -3.32 -40.89
C LYS A 915 -16.86 -4.36 -41.08
N ALA A 916 -16.33 -4.92 -39.99
CA ALA A 916 -15.29 -5.95 -40.02
C ALA A 916 -15.77 -7.22 -40.74
N LEU A 917 -16.96 -7.73 -40.40
CA LEU A 917 -17.56 -8.89 -41.08
C LEU A 917 -17.82 -8.62 -42.56
N ARG A 918 -18.16 -7.39 -42.95
CA ARG A 918 -18.31 -6.99 -44.37
C ARG A 918 -16.97 -6.99 -45.11
N MET A 919 -15.91 -6.45 -44.50
CA MET A 919 -14.55 -6.42 -45.05
C MET A 919 -13.91 -7.82 -45.14
N MET A 920 -14.25 -8.72 -44.22
CA MET A 920 -13.89 -10.14 -44.28
C MET A 920 -14.76 -10.97 -45.24
N HIS A 921 -15.73 -10.35 -45.94
CA HIS A 921 -16.72 -11.02 -46.80
C HIS A 921 -17.52 -12.14 -46.10
N LEU A 922 -17.69 -12.04 -44.78
CA LEU A 922 -18.46 -12.97 -43.95
C LEU A 922 -19.90 -12.51 -43.71
N LEU A 923 -20.15 -11.20 -43.69
CA LEU A 923 -21.50 -10.64 -43.58
C LEU A 923 -22.34 -10.99 -44.82
N VAL A 924 -23.57 -11.45 -44.58
CA VAL A 924 -24.57 -11.77 -45.62
C VAL A 924 -25.72 -10.77 -45.57
N ASP A 925 -26.16 -10.37 -44.38
CA ASP A 925 -27.12 -9.28 -44.20
C ASP A 925 -27.03 -8.70 -42.76
N SER A 926 -27.64 -7.55 -42.56
CA SER A 926 -27.69 -6.86 -41.27
C SER A 926 -28.96 -6.01 -41.19
N GLY A 927 -29.46 -5.83 -39.97
CA GLY A 927 -30.71 -5.11 -39.78
C GLY A 927 -31.26 -5.27 -38.38
N GLU A 928 -32.56 -5.03 -38.26
CA GLU A 928 -33.32 -5.16 -37.03
C GLU A 928 -34.45 -6.16 -37.19
N THR A 929 -34.50 -7.18 -36.32
CA THR A 929 -35.56 -8.22 -36.36
C THR A 929 -36.19 -8.48 -34.99
N ARG A 930 -37.36 -9.14 -35.00
CA ARG A 930 -37.97 -9.77 -33.83
C ARG A 930 -37.42 -11.18 -33.73
N VAL A 931 -36.67 -11.50 -32.68
CA VAL A 931 -36.15 -12.86 -32.46
C VAL A 931 -37.23 -13.70 -31.75
N PRO A 932 -37.79 -14.77 -32.37
CA PRO A 932 -38.99 -15.44 -31.86
C PRO A 932 -38.90 -15.95 -30.42
N ALA A 933 -37.71 -16.36 -29.96
CA ALA A 933 -37.49 -16.86 -28.60
C ALA A 933 -37.83 -15.86 -27.48
N PHE A 934 -37.84 -14.54 -27.76
CA PHE A 934 -38.19 -13.50 -26.78
C PHE A 934 -39.70 -13.23 -26.70
N SER A 935 -40.54 -13.90 -27.51
CA SER A 935 -41.98 -13.66 -27.60
C SER A 935 -42.86 -14.57 -26.73
N THR A 936 -42.32 -15.69 -26.25
CA THR A 936 -43.06 -16.71 -25.49
C THR A 936 -42.70 -16.71 -24.01
N LYS A 937 -43.68 -16.45 -23.13
CA LYS A 937 -43.58 -16.44 -21.65
C LYS A 937 -43.36 -17.83 -21.00
N GLY A 938 -42.66 -18.74 -21.68
CA GLY A 938 -42.53 -20.16 -21.30
C GLY A 938 -41.24 -20.50 -20.55
N ASP A 939 -40.10 -20.32 -21.22
CA ASP A 939 -38.82 -20.87 -20.76
C ASP A 939 -38.07 -19.94 -19.80
N LYS A 940 -37.71 -20.47 -18.63
CA LYS A 940 -36.97 -19.73 -17.60
C LYS A 940 -35.48 -19.60 -17.91
N ASP A 941 -34.89 -20.63 -18.51
CA ASP A 941 -33.44 -20.73 -18.77
C ASP A 941 -32.97 -19.85 -19.95
N LEU A 942 -33.89 -19.10 -20.58
CA LEU A 942 -33.62 -18.07 -21.59
C LEU A 942 -33.73 -16.63 -21.05
N ASN A 943 -34.21 -16.43 -19.82
CA ASN A 943 -34.44 -15.09 -19.26
C ASN A 943 -33.26 -14.54 -18.42
N SER A 944 -32.32 -15.39 -17.98
CA SER A 944 -31.14 -14.96 -17.19
C SER A 944 -30.23 -14.00 -17.94
N ASP A 945 -30.15 -14.15 -19.27
CA ASP A 945 -29.30 -13.32 -20.14
C ASP A 945 -29.89 -11.91 -20.38
N LEU A 946 -31.09 -11.61 -19.85
CA LEU A 946 -31.96 -10.50 -20.30
C LEU A 946 -32.39 -9.50 -19.21
N GLU A 947 -32.02 -9.69 -17.93
CA GLU A 947 -32.50 -8.85 -16.82
C GLU A 947 -32.07 -7.35 -16.87
N GLY A 948 -31.25 -6.96 -17.85
CA GLY A 948 -30.77 -5.58 -18.04
C GLY A 948 -31.60 -4.68 -18.97
N MET A 949 -32.71 -5.15 -19.55
CA MET A 949 -33.41 -4.42 -20.63
C MET A 949 -34.50 -3.44 -20.18
N SER A 950 -34.41 -2.20 -20.66
CA SER A 950 -35.50 -1.22 -20.60
C SER A 950 -36.53 -1.45 -21.73
N SER A 951 -37.81 -1.36 -21.40
CA SER A 951 -38.93 -1.76 -22.25
C SER A 951 -39.30 -0.72 -23.32
N GLN A 952 -38.59 -0.69 -24.45
CA GLN A 952 -38.88 0.29 -25.52
C GLN A 952 -38.75 -0.17 -27.00
N SER A 953 -38.35 -1.41 -27.31
CA SER A 953 -38.33 -1.90 -28.71
C SER A 953 -38.34 -3.43 -28.80
N ASP A 954 -39.33 -3.99 -29.50
CA ASP A 954 -39.39 -5.43 -29.85
C ASP A 954 -38.32 -5.88 -30.86
N PHE A 955 -37.55 -4.93 -31.43
CA PHE A 955 -36.58 -5.16 -32.50
C PHE A 955 -35.14 -5.01 -32.00
N TYR A 956 -34.33 -6.02 -32.31
CA TYR A 956 -32.93 -6.14 -31.92
C TYR A 956 -32.01 -5.98 -33.14
N PRO A 957 -30.84 -5.31 -33.02
CA PRO A 957 -29.85 -5.28 -34.08
C PRO A 957 -29.20 -6.66 -34.24
N VAL A 958 -29.14 -7.16 -35.48
CA VAL A 958 -28.59 -8.47 -35.81
C VAL A 958 -27.65 -8.41 -37.00
N VAL A 959 -26.64 -9.28 -36.98
CA VAL A 959 -25.83 -9.61 -38.17
C VAL A 959 -26.08 -11.07 -38.55
N ILE A 960 -26.37 -11.30 -39.83
CA ILE A 960 -26.45 -12.63 -40.44
C ILE A 960 -25.14 -12.83 -41.21
N MET A 961 -24.39 -13.86 -40.85
CA MET A 961 -23.03 -14.10 -41.35
C MET A 961 -22.82 -15.58 -41.70
N LYS A 962 -21.86 -15.83 -42.59
CA LYS A 962 -21.44 -17.19 -42.97
C LYS A 962 -20.91 -17.93 -41.74
N LYS A 963 -21.40 -19.15 -41.52
CA LYS A 963 -20.88 -20.04 -40.49
C LYS A 963 -19.49 -20.53 -40.90
N LYS A 964 -18.51 -20.39 -40.02
CA LYS A 964 -17.18 -21.00 -40.20
C LYS A 964 -17.23 -22.50 -39.90
N LYS A 965 -16.35 -23.27 -40.52
CA LYS A 965 -16.25 -24.72 -40.35
C LYS A 965 -15.26 -25.09 -39.24
N GLY A 966 -15.30 -26.36 -38.83
CA GLY A 966 -14.49 -26.89 -37.73
C GLY A 966 -15.20 -26.82 -36.37
N VAL A 967 -14.47 -27.21 -35.33
CA VAL A 967 -14.89 -27.21 -33.91
C VAL A 967 -13.77 -26.65 -33.04
N LEU A 968 -14.02 -26.38 -31.75
CA LEU A 968 -12.95 -25.94 -30.85
C LEU A 968 -11.90 -27.05 -30.68
N LEU A 969 -10.61 -26.71 -30.66
CA LEU A 969 -9.53 -27.71 -30.51
C LEU A 969 -9.78 -28.64 -29.30
N LYS A 970 -10.20 -28.06 -28.16
CA LYS A 970 -10.47 -28.77 -26.90
C LYS A 970 -11.66 -29.74 -26.98
N GLU A 971 -12.53 -29.60 -27.98
CA GLU A 971 -13.66 -30.51 -28.21
C GLU A 971 -13.25 -31.71 -29.06
N THR A 972 -12.17 -31.60 -29.84
CA THR A 972 -11.67 -32.68 -30.70
C THR A 972 -11.24 -33.90 -29.88
N GLN A 973 -11.43 -35.10 -30.44
CA GLN A 973 -10.97 -36.32 -29.78
C GLN A 973 -9.45 -36.34 -29.61
N ILE A 974 -8.70 -35.82 -30.59
CA ILE A 974 -7.23 -35.82 -30.56
C ILE A 974 -6.68 -35.02 -29.37
N TYR A 975 -7.29 -33.88 -29.03
CA TYR A 975 -6.89 -33.11 -27.85
C TYR A 975 -7.34 -33.78 -26.54
N LYS A 976 -8.53 -34.38 -26.52
CA LYS A 976 -9.07 -35.11 -25.36
C LYS A 976 -8.29 -36.38 -25.01
N THR A 977 -7.65 -37.03 -25.98
CA THR A 977 -6.81 -38.23 -25.76
C THR A 977 -5.31 -37.94 -25.68
N ALA A 978 -4.86 -36.73 -26.05
CA ALA A 978 -3.47 -36.32 -25.99
C ALA A 978 -2.96 -36.19 -24.55
N THR A 979 -1.68 -36.52 -24.32
CA THR A 979 -1.00 -36.20 -23.06
C THR A 979 -0.84 -34.68 -22.89
N PRO A 980 -0.60 -34.15 -21.67
CA PRO A 980 -0.41 -32.71 -21.47
C PRO A 980 0.71 -32.08 -22.30
N LYS A 981 1.71 -32.86 -22.73
CA LYS A 981 2.79 -32.42 -23.63
C LYS A 981 2.31 -32.29 -25.08
N GLU A 982 1.45 -33.18 -25.52
CA GLU A 982 0.87 -33.18 -26.86
C GLU A 982 -0.26 -32.14 -26.98
N GLN A 983 -1.06 -31.94 -25.92
CA GLN A 983 -2.02 -30.84 -25.79
C GLN A 983 -1.32 -29.48 -25.95
N LEU A 984 -0.21 -29.26 -25.23
CA LEU A 984 0.60 -28.04 -25.37
C LEU A 984 1.14 -27.86 -26.79
N ALA A 985 1.54 -28.94 -27.47
CA ALA A 985 2.01 -28.87 -28.87
C ALA A 985 0.88 -28.53 -29.86
N LEU A 986 -0.33 -29.05 -29.64
CA LEU A 986 -1.53 -28.70 -30.41
C LEU A 986 -1.94 -27.24 -30.18
N ASP A 987 -1.90 -26.75 -28.95
CA ASP A 987 -2.15 -25.34 -28.62
C ASP A 987 -1.07 -24.42 -29.22
N GLU A 988 0.22 -24.80 -29.19
CA GLU A 988 1.31 -24.08 -29.87
C GLU A 988 1.11 -24.03 -31.40
N GLN A 989 0.61 -25.11 -32.01
CA GLN A 989 0.26 -25.15 -33.44
C GLN A 989 -0.91 -24.24 -33.78
N VAL A 990 -2.00 -24.28 -33.01
CA VAL A 990 -3.18 -23.42 -33.22
C VAL A 990 -2.83 -21.94 -33.03
N VAL A 991 -1.97 -21.60 -32.05
CA VAL A 991 -1.41 -20.24 -31.89
C VAL A 991 -0.63 -19.80 -33.13
N ASP A 992 0.28 -20.63 -33.63
CA ASP A 992 1.12 -20.31 -34.78
C ASP A 992 0.30 -20.05 -36.05
N TRP A 993 -0.72 -20.86 -36.29
CA TRP A 993 -1.61 -20.75 -37.45
C TRP A 993 -2.58 -19.56 -37.33
N SER A 994 -3.17 -19.35 -36.15
CA SER A 994 -4.03 -18.19 -35.86
C SER A 994 -3.31 -16.87 -36.13
N CYS A 995 -2.06 -16.75 -35.68
CA CYS A 995 -1.26 -15.55 -35.90
C CYS A 995 -0.85 -15.32 -37.35
N LYS A 996 -0.75 -16.36 -38.17
CA LYS A 996 -0.51 -16.23 -39.63
C LYS A 996 -1.77 -15.75 -40.34
N ILE A 997 -2.93 -16.30 -39.99
CA ILE A 997 -4.22 -15.89 -40.57
C ILE A 997 -4.52 -14.43 -40.20
N ALA A 998 -4.44 -14.04 -38.92
CA ALA A 998 -4.67 -12.67 -38.48
C ALA A 998 -3.74 -11.64 -39.16
N ALA A 999 -2.47 -12.00 -39.38
CA ALA A 999 -1.51 -11.15 -40.09
C ALA A 999 -1.84 -11.01 -41.59
N LYS A 1000 -2.22 -12.12 -42.24
CA LYS A 1000 -2.62 -12.15 -43.65
C LYS A 1000 -3.89 -11.36 -43.89
N ASP A 1001 -4.93 -11.58 -43.07
CA ASP A 1001 -6.23 -10.89 -43.15
C ASP A 1001 -6.08 -9.37 -43.01
N ALA A 1002 -5.15 -8.93 -42.17
CA ALA A 1002 -4.78 -7.53 -42.00
C ALA A 1002 -4.10 -6.91 -43.24
N VAL A 1003 -3.34 -7.70 -44.00
CA VAL A 1003 -2.72 -7.25 -45.25
C VAL A 1003 -3.72 -7.30 -46.42
N THR A 1004 -4.50 -8.39 -46.55
CA THR A 1004 -5.41 -8.61 -47.69
C THR A 1004 -6.75 -7.90 -47.54
N SER A 1005 -7.37 -7.99 -46.36
CA SER A 1005 -8.75 -7.54 -46.08
C SER A 1005 -8.79 -6.29 -45.19
N LYS A 1006 -7.62 -5.80 -44.75
CA LYS A 1006 -7.44 -4.63 -43.87
C LYS A 1006 -8.12 -4.73 -42.51
N VAL A 1007 -8.39 -5.96 -42.03
CA VAL A 1007 -8.90 -6.25 -40.69
C VAL A 1007 -7.87 -7.10 -39.95
N TYR A 1008 -7.33 -6.59 -38.85
CA TYR A 1008 -6.44 -7.32 -37.95
C TYR A 1008 -7.22 -7.83 -36.74
N HIS A 1009 -7.26 -9.15 -36.59
CA HIS A 1009 -7.82 -9.85 -35.45
C HIS A 1009 -6.77 -9.93 -34.33
N ASN A 1010 -7.08 -9.36 -33.15
CA ASN A 1010 -6.17 -9.25 -32.01
C ASN A 1010 -6.76 -9.90 -30.74
N ASP A 1011 -7.92 -10.56 -30.79
CA ASP A 1011 -8.39 -11.31 -29.63
C ASP A 1011 -7.60 -12.63 -29.54
N ASN A 1012 -6.60 -12.62 -28.66
CA ASN A 1012 -5.62 -13.69 -28.50
C ASN A 1012 -6.17 -14.88 -27.68
N ASN A 1013 -7.37 -15.33 -28.03
CA ASN A 1013 -8.13 -16.38 -27.36
C ASN A 1013 -8.20 -17.65 -28.21
N LEU A 1014 -7.71 -18.78 -27.69
CA LEU A 1014 -7.77 -20.08 -28.36
C LEU A 1014 -9.21 -20.56 -28.65
N ASN A 1015 -10.21 -20.04 -27.93
CA ASN A 1015 -11.61 -20.36 -28.21
C ASN A 1015 -12.16 -19.63 -29.46
N ASN A 1016 -11.40 -18.72 -30.06
CA ASN A 1016 -11.78 -18.00 -31.30
C ASN A 1016 -11.19 -18.66 -32.56
N ALA A 1017 -10.59 -19.85 -32.43
CA ALA A 1017 -10.05 -20.65 -33.52
C ALA A 1017 -10.80 -21.98 -33.64
N LEU A 1018 -11.50 -22.18 -34.77
CA LEU A 1018 -12.12 -23.45 -35.13
C LEU A 1018 -11.14 -24.26 -35.97
N VAL A 1019 -11.04 -25.57 -35.73
CA VAL A 1019 -10.14 -26.49 -36.46
C VAL A 1019 -10.91 -27.58 -37.20
N THR A 1020 -10.48 -27.88 -38.43
CA THR A 1020 -10.88 -29.09 -39.18
C THR A 1020 -9.83 -30.18 -38.96
N ILE A 1021 -10.26 -31.35 -38.48
CA ILE A 1021 -9.37 -32.51 -38.28
C ILE A 1021 -9.54 -33.49 -39.45
N ILE A 1022 -8.42 -33.86 -40.08
CA ILE A 1022 -8.36 -34.91 -41.13
C ILE A 1022 -7.26 -35.89 -40.74
N ASP A 1023 -7.54 -37.20 -40.83
CA ASP A 1023 -6.63 -38.30 -40.52
C ASP A 1023 -5.88 -38.17 -39.16
N GLY A 1024 -6.56 -37.59 -38.17
CA GLY A 1024 -6.03 -37.39 -36.82
C GLY A 1024 -5.13 -36.14 -36.66
N THR A 1025 -5.05 -35.27 -37.66
CA THR A 1025 -4.23 -34.05 -37.65
C THR A 1025 -5.05 -32.79 -37.92
N ILE A 1026 -4.59 -31.64 -37.43
CA ILE A 1026 -5.19 -30.33 -37.78
C ILE A 1026 -4.86 -30.03 -39.24
N ALA A 1027 -5.87 -30.00 -40.10
CA ALA A 1027 -5.73 -29.75 -41.53
C ALA A 1027 -6.06 -28.30 -41.93
N GLU A 1028 -7.07 -27.71 -41.28
CA GLU A 1028 -7.51 -26.33 -41.51
C GLU A 1028 -7.78 -25.62 -40.18
N LEU A 1029 -7.71 -24.29 -40.19
CA LEU A 1029 -8.09 -23.43 -39.08
C LEU A 1029 -8.83 -22.20 -39.61
N GLU A 1030 -9.96 -21.84 -38.97
CA GLU A 1030 -10.70 -20.61 -39.26
C GLU A 1030 -10.86 -19.75 -37.99
N LEU A 1031 -10.58 -18.45 -38.11
CA LEU A 1031 -10.82 -17.49 -37.02
C LEU A 1031 -12.28 -17.01 -37.00
N VAL A 1032 -12.81 -16.82 -35.79
CA VAL A 1032 -14.15 -16.29 -35.50
C VAL A 1032 -14.09 -15.10 -34.51
N ASP A 1033 -15.25 -14.47 -34.30
CA ASP A 1033 -15.49 -13.29 -33.45
C ASP A 1033 -14.58 -12.08 -33.76
N TYR A 1034 -14.88 -11.40 -34.87
CA TYR A 1034 -14.24 -10.14 -35.29
C TYR A 1034 -14.85 -8.92 -34.55
N GLY A 1035 -15.10 -9.08 -33.25
CA GLY A 1035 -15.72 -8.09 -32.40
C GLY A 1035 -14.74 -7.06 -31.82
N PRO A 1036 -15.23 -5.89 -31.37
CA PRO A 1036 -14.47 -4.96 -30.54
C PRO A 1036 -14.34 -5.49 -29.10
N PRO A 1037 -13.32 -5.08 -28.31
CA PRO A 1037 -12.35 -4.01 -28.58
C PRO A 1037 -11.08 -4.45 -29.31
N ASP A 1038 -10.96 -5.74 -29.64
CA ASP A 1038 -9.72 -6.35 -30.14
C ASP A 1038 -9.76 -6.76 -31.62
N THR A 1039 -10.58 -6.05 -32.41
CA THR A 1039 -10.49 -6.06 -33.87
C THR A 1039 -10.13 -4.65 -34.37
N TYR A 1040 -9.19 -4.56 -35.32
CA TYR A 1040 -8.61 -3.31 -35.79
C TYR A 1040 -8.71 -3.19 -37.33
N ILE A 1041 -8.97 -1.98 -37.81
CA ILE A 1041 -8.85 -1.61 -39.23
C ILE A 1041 -7.43 -1.13 -39.51
N VAL A 1042 -6.82 -1.66 -40.57
CA VAL A 1042 -5.48 -1.27 -41.05
C VAL A 1042 -5.61 -0.10 -42.03
N ILE A 1043 -5.06 1.05 -41.66
CA ILE A 1043 -5.20 2.34 -42.37
C ILE A 1043 -4.00 2.63 -43.26
N ARG A 1044 -2.80 2.20 -42.87
CA ARG A 1044 -1.56 2.31 -43.67
C ARG A 1044 -0.99 0.92 -43.93
N GLU A 1045 -0.06 0.82 -44.87
CA GLU A 1045 0.56 -0.46 -45.22
C GLU A 1045 1.45 -0.99 -44.09
N ILE A 1046 1.42 -2.31 -43.92
CA ILE A 1046 2.13 -3.05 -42.89
C ILE A 1046 2.68 -4.34 -43.51
N GLU A 1047 3.91 -4.72 -43.16
CA GLU A 1047 4.46 -6.04 -43.49
C GLU A 1047 3.78 -7.15 -42.68
N GLU A 1048 3.26 -8.18 -43.35
CA GLU A 1048 2.62 -9.36 -42.75
C GLU A 1048 3.48 -9.98 -41.63
N GLU A 1049 4.79 -10.13 -41.89
CA GLU A 1049 5.78 -10.67 -40.96
C GLU A 1049 5.93 -9.86 -39.66
N LYS A 1050 5.61 -8.55 -39.66
CA LYS A 1050 5.58 -7.73 -38.43
C LYS A 1050 4.33 -8.02 -37.60
N LEU A 1051 3.17 -8.15 -38.24
CA LEU A 1051 1.90 -8.48 -37.57
C LEU A 1051 1.90 -9.92 -37.01
N TYR A 1052 2.41 -10.88 -37.77
CA TYR A 1052 2.57 -12.27 -37.32
C TYR A 1052 3.49 -12.35 -36.09
N LYS A 1053 4.64 -11.65 -36.10
CA LYS A 1053 5.52 -11.55 -34.93
C LYS A 1053 4.86 -10.88 -33.74
N MET A 1054 4.04 -9.85 -33.97
CA MET A 1054 3.29 -9.16 -32.92
C MET A 1054 2.29 -10.12 -32.24
N CYS A 1055 1.40 -10.77 -33.01
CA CYS A 1055 0.47 -11.78 -32.49
C CYS A 1055 1.21 -12.91 -31.76
N LYS A 1056 2.24 -13.49 -32.38
CA LYS A 1056 2.98 -14.62 -31.80
C LYS A 1056 3.74 -14.24 -30.53
N SER A 1057 4.12 -12.97 -30.35
CA SER A 1057 4.66 -12.46 -29.08
C SER A 1057 3.62 -12.48 -27.95
N MET A 1058 2.36 -12.14 -28.28
CA MET A 1058 1.24 -12.07 -27.32
C MET A 1058 0.71 -13.46 -26.97
N MET A 1059 0.32 -14.28 -27.96
CA MET A 1059 -0.21 -15.64 -27.74
C MET A 1059 0.73 -16.53 -26.90
N ASN A 1060 2.04 -16.49 -27.14
CA ASN A 1060 3.04 -17.31 -26.44
C ASN A 1060 3.12 -17.06 -24.91
N LYS A 1061 2.47 -16.01 -24.39
CA LYS A 1061 2.32 -15.77 -22.95
C LYS A 1061 1.12 -16.47 -22.32
N HIS A 1062 0.09 -16.80 -23.09
CA HIS A 1062 -1.08 -17.53 -22.59
C HIS A 1062 -0.77 -19.01 -22.38
N LEU A 1063 -0.08 -19.64 -23.34
CA LEU A 1063 0.35 -21.04 -23.25
C LEU A 1063 1.22 -21.30 -22.00
N LYS A 1064 2.07 -20.34 -21.64
CA LYS A 1064 2.98 -20.40 -20.48
C LYS A 1064 2.32 -20.02 -19.14
N ARG A 1065 0.99 -19.98 -19.09
CA ARG A 1065 0.19 -19.71 -17.87
C ARG A 1065 -0.64 -20.90 -17.37
N VAL A 1066 -0.65 -22.04 -18.08
CA VAL A 1066 -1.33 -23.26 -17.60
C VAL A 1066 -0.48 -23.93 -16.50
N PRO A 1067 -0.94 -24.04 -15.24
CA PRO A 1067 -0.28 -24.82 -14.22
C PRO A 1067 -0.72 -26.28 -14.38
N GLY A 1068 -0.05 -27.00 -15.29
CA GLY A 1068 -0.32 -28.42 -15.54
C GLY A 1068 0.01 -29.28 -14.32
N SER A 1069 -0.98 -29.99 -13.79
CA SER A 1069 -0.81 -30.95 -12.70
C SER A 1069 -0.04 -32.19 -13.15
N LEU A 1070 1.28 -32.18 -12.95
CA LEU A 1070 2.17 -33.34 -13.11
C LEU A 1070 3.05 -33.44 -11.87
N GLY A 1071 2.94 -34.54 -11.13
CA GLY A 1071 3.59 -34.69 -9.82
C GLY A 1071 4.74 -35.70 -9.81
N ARG A 1072 5.73 -35.39 -8.97
CA ARG A 1072 6.77 -36.30 -8.42
C ARG A 1072 7.78 -36.88 -9.43
N PRO A 1073 8.94 -37.43 -9.00
CA PRO A 1073 9.30 -38.00 -7.68
C PRO A 1073 9.10 -37.12 -6.44
#